data_AF-A0A078AI84-F1
#
_entry.id   AF-A0A078AI84-F1
#
_cell.length_a   1.000
_cell.length_b   1.000
_cell.length_c   1.000
_cell.angle_alpha   90.00
_cell.angle_beta   90.00
_cell.angle_gamma   90.00
#
_symmetry.space_group_name_H-M   'P 1'
#
loop_
_entity.id
_entity.type
_entity.pdbx_description
1 polymer ?
#
loop_
_entity_poly.entity_id
_entity_poly.type
_entity_poly.pdbx_seq_one_letter_code
_entity_poly.pdbx_strand_id
1 'polypeptide(L)'
;MKALDGNLKANQIYTRDIALKIIHTKIETYQKIKDMVLEELKINKKYGYYFKICLQMISEMSNNLGDKNTSWIINKYFLNIFDSIEAILKLTSVELKTIEILDILLLPILENELFRMTLIQLLDQNKDLKVEQVQENLDQQQSLDYVEISYQMLINRPRAIQILHQRLSLQGQQSHYGIVDFINELPTLTWKAKGTLVLVMLGGISDITTRYLLNNNLYQFFQQSLNLFQRPNSIKEIEFRIRTKYQNQAFFNKEDYTSCRLSDFPENFAFGVATAAYQIEGAARIEGRGPSIWDDFCKIEGKINNDDNGDVADDFYHRYKQDIQMMKSLGIRHFRMSISWSRILPQGTIDSINQKGIDFYHEIFDSLIEAGIQPWVSLYHWDLPSALYGRGSNDAWLGQKIINQFNEYADLCFKTFGQKVKRWITFNEPHTFIWFGYGLGIHAPGRCTQGVKRDDCEQVRGGGNSSTEPYIVAHNVIIAHATAVKTYRDKYQKEQIGMIGWALSSDYNEPFDLENPQDVEAGNTQILFQFGWFMDPTVFGKYPDNMTNQISENRLPSFTEQEFQIIKGSYDFIGINHYTSRYITTQSQAGNDWESDSMIKQSTTNKEGKIIGPSGDSDWLLVYPLGLRKLLKWINNRYSTIDQPNPQICVFENGVTVPGESKKSLEDAVHDQFRVEYYKGYISNLRDAIVLDGINVISYFAWSLIDNFEWSNGYSMRFGLVYVDYKDSQTRYVKDSALWYSLFIQTLNLNSVVPQLTLEQRIIIPMQNEQQFGVIKII
;
A
#
# COMPACT_ATOMS: atom_id res chain seq x y z
N MET A 1 -30.10 56.72 28.37
CA MET A 1 -31.31 55.96 28.01
C MET A 1 -32.47 56.89 27.69
N LYS A 2 -33.25 57.45 28.64
CA LYS A 2 -34.49 58.23 28.35
C LYS A 2 -34.39 59.53 27.51
N ALA A 3 -33.22 59.90 27.00
CA ALA A 3 -33.05 61.00 26.01
C ALA A 3 -32.64 60.52 24.60
N LEU A 4 -32.35 59.22 24.44
CA LEU A 4 -32.08 58.54 23.17
C LEU A 4 -32.77 57.17 23.19
N ASP A 5 -34.07 57.19 23.46
CA ASP A 5 -35.01 56.11 23.15
C ASP A 5 -35.67 56.40 21.79
N GLY A 6 -34.82 56.70 20.81
CA GLY A 6 -35.18 57.27 19.53
C GLY A 6 -33.95 57.39 18.64
N ASN A 7 -33.95 56.64 17.53
CA ASN A 7 -32.86 56.50 16.55
C ASN A 7 -31.60 55.78 17.07
N LEU A 8 -31.72 54.46 17.19
CA LEU A 8 -30.61 53.52 17.02
C LEU A 8 -29.93 53.70 15.64
N LYS A 9 -28.61 53.94 15.63
CA LYS A 9 -27.61 53.64 14.56
C LYS A 9 -26.25 54.24 15.00
N ALA A 10 -25.15 53.50 15.14
CA ALA A 10 -24.94 52.04 15.17
C ALA A 10 -23.73 51.70 16.08
N ASN A 11 -23.51 50.42 16.38
CA ASN A 11 -22.54 49.90 17.36
C ASN A 11 -21.08 50.32 17.11
N GLN A 12 -20.31 50.70 18.16
CA GLN A 12 -18.84 50.52 18.14
C GLN A 12 -18.04 50.54 19.48
N ILE A 13 -18.66 50.48 20.67
CA ILE A 13 -17.90 50.58 21.95
C ILE A 13 -17.71 49.24 22.69
N TYR A 14 -18.67 48.32 22.63
CA TYR A 14 -18.64 47.09 23.46
C TYR A 14 -17.55 46.06 23.07
N THR A 15 -16.89 46.23 21.92
CA THR A 15 -15.87 45.32 21.40
C THR A 15 -14.50 45.45 22.09
N ARG A 16 -14.21 46.62 22.70
CA ARG A 16 -12.86 47.00 23.13
C ARG A 16 -12.33 46.18 24.31
N ASP A 17 -13.14 46.02 25.36
CA ASP A 17 -12.68 45.38 26.61
C ASP A 17 -12.58 43.85 26.48
N ILE A 18 -13.36 43.26 25.56
CA ILE A 18 -13.24 41.83 25.19
C ILE A 18 -11.93 41.60 24.41
N ALA A 19 -11.63 42.46 23.43
CA ALA A 19 -10.39 42.39 22.66
C ALA A 19 -9.14 42.54 23.55
N LEU A 20 -9.16 43.49 24.50
CA LEU A 20 -8.04 43.70 25.44
C LEU A 20 -7.77 42.48 26.34
N LYS A 21 -8.81 41.76 26.80
CA LYS A 21 -8.62 40.49 27.53
C LYS A 21 -7.99 39.40 26.65
N ILE A 22 -8.48 39.21 25.43
CA ILE A 22 -7.95 38.21 24.48
C ILE A 22 -6.48 38.49 24.15
N ILE A 23 -6.11 39.75 23.98
CA ILE A 23 -4.71 40.16 23.74
C ILE A 23 -3.81 39.81 24.93
N HIS A 24 -4.24 40.08 26.17
CA HIS A 24 -3.45 39.75 27.37
C HIS A 24 -3.20 38.24 27.51
N THR A 25 -4.24 37.41 27.38
CA THR A 25 -4.09 35.94 27.47
C THR A 25 -3.17 35.38 26.38
N LYS A 26 -3.16 35.97 25.18
CA LYS A 26 -2.21 35.58 24.13
C LYS A 26 -0.77 35.99 24.45
N ILE A 27 -0.54 37.15 25.08
CA ILE A 27 0.80 37.60 25.47
C ILE A 27 1.45 36.64 26.48
N GLU A 28 0.72 36.23 27.52
CA GLU A 28 1.22 35.26 28.51
C GLU A 28 1.56 33.90 27.88
N THR A 29 0.76 33.44 26.92
CA THR A 29 1.03 32.21 26.15
C THR A 29 2.29 32.35 25.30
N TYR A 30 2.48 33.48 24.60
CA TYR A 30 3.70 33.74 23.83
C TYR A 30 4.95 33.89 24.71
N GLN A 31 4.82 34.38 25.94
CA GLN A 31 5.94 34.41 26.89
C GLN A 31 6.36 33.00 27.32
N LYS A 32 5.41 32.10 27.63
CA LYS A 32 5.74 30.68 27.89
C LYS A 32 6.42 30.01 26.69
N ILE A 33 5.90 30.22 25.48
CA ILE A 33 6.50 29.67 24.25
C ILE A 33 7.93 30.21 24.05
N LYS A 34 8.13 31.52 24.25
CA LYS A 34 9.47 32.15 24.21
C LYS A 34 10.43 31.51 25.20
N ASP A 35 10.00 31.30 26.45
CA ASP A 35 10.88 30.80 27.51
C ASP A 35 11.22 29.31 27.32
N MET A 36 10.28 28.49 26.81
CA MET A 36 10.55 27.12 26.34
C MET A 36 11.57 27.09 25.20
N VAL A 37 11.35 27.92 24.16
CA VAL A 37 12.25 28.02 23.00
C VAL A 37 13.65 28.52 23.41
N LEU A 38 13.75 29.40 24.40
CA LEU A 38 15.04 29.85 24.97
C LEU A 38 15.78 28.74 25.74
N GLU A 39 15.08 27.72 26.25
CA GLU A 39 15.70 26.59 26.92
C GLU A 39 16.30 25.59 25.93
N GLU A 40 15.61 25.32 24.82
CA GLU A 40 16.06 24.44 23.73
C GLU A 40 17.15 25.06 22.83
N LEU A 41 17.06 26.37 22.52
CA LEU A 41 17.94 27.04 21.53
C LEU A 41 19.42 27.20 21.93
N LYS A 42 19.87 26.62 23.05
CA LYS A 42 21.29 26.54 23.44
C LYS A 42 22.13 25.84 22.36
N ILE A 43 21.50 25.12 21.43
CA ILE A 43 22.11 24.35 20.34
C ILE A 43 21.36 24.65 18.98
N ASN A 44 21.61 25.61 18.04
CA ASN A 44 22.83 26.26 17.52
C ASN A 44 22.64 27.06 16.13
N LYS A 45 23.69 27.65 15.45
CA LYS A 45 23.71 28.34 14.07
C LYS A 45 24.30 27.56 12.84
N LYS A 46 23.62 27.57 11.68
CA LYS A 46 24.28 27.59 10.33
C LYS A 46 23.50 28.30 9.20
N TYR A 47 22.23 28.64 9.41
CA TYR A 47 21.29 29.03 8.34
C TYR A 47 21.03 30.54 8.19
N GLY A 48 21.86 31.40 8.77
CA GLY A 48 21.62 32.85 8.87
C GLY A 48 21.54 33.65 7.56
N TYR A 49 21.89 33.06 6.41
CA TYR A 49 21.82 33.74 5.11
C TYR A 49 20.39 33.75 4.54
N TYR A 50 19.73 32.59 4.47
CA TYR A 50 18.40 32.46 3.85
C TYR A 50 17.30 33.17 4.66
N PHE A 51 17.37 33.09 5.99
CA PHE A 51 16.43 33.80 6.86
C PHE A 51 16.50 35.33 6.67
N LYS A 52 17.69 35.86 6.36
CA LYS A 52 17.90 37.29 6.07
C LYS A 52 17.20 37.74 4.78
N ILE A 53 17.13 36.88 3.76
CA ILE A 53 16.42 37.16 2.51
C ILE A 53 14.91 37.26 2.78
N CYS A 54 14.32 36.29 3.49
CA CYS A 54 12.91 36.33 3.87
C CYS A 54 12.57 37.58 4.72
N LEU A 55 13.44 37.95 5.66
CA LEU A 55 13.26 39.17 6.47
C LEU A 55 13.39 40.47 5.66
N GLN A 56 14.27 40.55 4.67
CA GLN A 56 14.35 41.71 3.77
C GLN A 56 13.05 41.87 2.97
N MET A 57 12.50 40.79 2.41
CA MET A 57 11.22 40.82 1.70
C MET A 57 10.07 41.33 2.60
N ILE A 58 10.01 40.87 3.85
CA ILE A 58 8.99 41.31 4.84
C ILE A 58 9.18 42.80 5.22
N SER A 59 10.43 43.27 5.34
CA SER A 59 10.73 44.69 5.60
C SER A 59 10.29 45.60 4.43
N GLU A 60 10.55 45.17 3.20
CA GLU A 60 10.12 45.88 1.99
C GLU A 60 8.59 45.87 1.81
N MET A 61 7.91 44.81 2.27
CA MET A 61 6.43 44.78 2.37
C MET A 61 5.90 45.82 3.38
N SER A 62 6.50 45.93 4.56
CA SER A 62 6.08 46.88 5.61
C SER A 62 6.10 48.34 5.15
N ASN A 63 7.15 48.73 4.41
CA ASN A 63 7.40 50.11 3.99
C ASN A 63 6.47 50.61 2.87
N ASN A 64 5.83 49.71 2.11
CA ASN A 64 5.03 50.04 0.92
C ASN A 64 3.50 49.99 1.14
N LEU A 65 3.01 49.74 2.37
CA LEU A 65 1.59 49.51 2.67
C LEU A 65 0.73 50.77 2.91
N GLY A 66 1.28 51.98 2.72
CA GLY A 66 0.51 53.23 2.56
C GLY A 66 -0.13 53.86 3.82
N ASP A 67 -0.67 53.07 4.77
CA ASP A 67 -1.24 53.59 6.01
C ASP A 67 -0.21 53.69 7.15
N LYS A 68 -0.04 54.91 7.67
CA LYS A 68 0.90 55.23 8.76
C LYS A 68 0.52 54.61 10.10
N ASN A 69 -0.76 54.42 10.41
CA ASN A 69 -1.17 53.85 11.70
C ASN A 69 -0.93 52.34 11.73
N THR A 70 -1.36 51.63 10.69
CA THR A 70 -1.09 50.18 10.54
C THR A 70 0.40 49.91 10.42
N SER A 71 1.14 50.72 9.64
CA SER A 71 2.61 50.60 9.52
C SER A 71 3.35 50.84 10.85
N TRP A 72 2.87 51.73 11.74
CA TRP A 72 3.49 51.91 13.06
C TRP A 72 3.30 50.70 13.98
N ILE A 73 2.10 50.11 14.01
CA ILE A 73 1.82 48.91 14.81
C ILE A 73 2.62 47.72 14.28
N ILE A 74 2.64 47.52 12.96
CA ILE A 74 3.42 46.47 12.30
C ILE A 74 4.91 46.67 12.57
N ASN A 75 5.49 47.84 12.29
CA ASN A 75 6.90 48.09 12.57
C ASN A 75 7.23 47.93 14.06
N LYS A 76 6.37 48.34 15.00
CA LYS A 76 6.64 48.15 16.43
C LYS A 76 6.54 46.68 16.86
N TYR A 77 5.68 45.87 16.27
CA TYR A 77 5.67 44.41 16.51
C TYR A 77 6.90 43.74 15.88
N PHE A 78 7.16 43.99 14.60
CA PHE A 78 8.26 43.37 13.87
C PHE A 78 9.64 43.83 14.38
N LEU A 79 9.83 45.07 14.83
CA LEU A 79 11.09 45.51 15.43
C LEU A 79 11.36 44.87 16.80
N ASN A 80 10.35 44.67 17.65
CA ASN A 80 10.54 43.93 18.91
C ASN A 80 10.88 42.45 18.66
N ILE A 81 10.32 41.85 17.59
CA ILE A 81 10.67 40.50 17.13
C ILE A 81 12.09 40.50 16.53
N PHE A 82 12.46 41.52 15.75
CA PHE A 82 13.78 41.71 15.15
C PHE A 82 14.87 41.84 16.21
N ASP A 83 14.73 42.75 17.17
CA ASP A 83 15.68 42.95 18.27
C ASP A 83 15.84 41.67 19.11
N SER A 84 14.74 40.96 19.37
CA SER A 84 14.76 39.67 20.08
C SER A 84 15.50 38.59 19.29
N ILE A 85 15.23 38.46 17.99
CA ILE A 85 15.86 37.47 17.11
C ILE A 85 17.32 37.82 16.84
N GLU A 86 17.69 39.09 16.66
CA GLU A 86 19.09 39.49 16.48
C GLU A 86 19.92 39.28 17.75
N ALA A 87 19.33 39.49 18.94
CA ALA A 87 19.96 39.13 20.21
C ALA A 87 20.17 37.61 20.34
N ILE A 88 19.18 36.79 19.97
CA ILE A 88 19.28 35.31 19.97
C ILE A 88 20.32 34.82 18.94
N LEU A 89 20.29 35.35 17.72
CA LEU A 89 21.21 34.98 16.63
C LEU A 89 22.67 35.31 16.94
N LYS A 90 22.96 36.24 17.87
CA LYS A 90 24.33 36.49 18.34
C LYS A 90 24.89 35.34 19.19
N LEU A 91 24.05 34.50 19.83
CA LEU A 91 24.46 33.68 20.99
C LEU A 91 24.87 32.20 20.76
N THR A 92 24.45 31.43 19.74
CA THR A 92 24.66 29.93 19.66
C THR A 92 25.21 29.41 18.29
N SER A 93 25.71 28.16 18.03
CA SER A 93 26.48 27.78 16.76
C SER A 93 26.59 26.25 16.35
N VAL A 94 26.22 25.81 15.11
CA VAL A 94 25.81 24.44 14.51
C VAL A 94 24.25 24.23 14.18
N GLU A 95 23.61 23.04 14.03
CA GLU A 95 22.45 22.84 13.07
C GLU A 95 21.15 22.14 13.61
N LEU A 96 19.91 22.63 13.30
CA LEU A 96 18.60 21.88 13.34
C LEU A 96 17.49 22.48 12.41
N LYS A 97 16.35 21.75 12.25
CA LYS A 97 15.28 21.84 11.21
C LYS A 97 14.72 23.22 10.84
N THR A 98 14.64 23.51 9.53
CA THR A 98 14.02 24.73 8.96
C THR A 98 12.49 24.72 8.89
N ILE A 99 11.85 23.54 8.72
CA ILE A 99 10.42 23.44 8.34
C ILE A 99 9.50 23.82 9.50
N GLU A 100 9.69 23.24 10.68
CA GLU A 100 8.86 23.52 11.87
C GLU A 100 8.90 25.02 12.25
N ILE A 101 10.04 25.68 12.06
CA ILE A 101 10.19 27.13 12.26
C ILE A 101 9.46 27.94 11.17
N LEU A 102 9.49 27.49 9.91
CA LEU A 102 8.72 28.12 8.83
C LEU A 102 7.21 28.00 9.09
N ASP A 103 6.70 26.85 9.50
CA ASP A 103 5.28 26.68 9.81
C ASP A 103 4.86 27.56 10.99
N ILE A 104 5.61 27.57 12.09
CA ILE A 104 5.34 28.41 13.29
C ILE A 104 5.34 29.91 12.95
N LEU A 105 6.16 30.36 11.99
CA LEU A 105 6.23 31.77 11.57
C LEU A 105 5.24 32.13 10.45
N LEU A 106 4.91 31.20 9.56
CA LEU A 106 4.04 31.45 8.40
C LEU A 106 2.56 31.20 8.69
N LEU A 107 2.18 30.24 9.56
CA LEU A 107 0.76 30.02 9.91
C LEU A 107 0.09 31.33 10.38
N PRO A 108 0.66 32.12 11.33
CA PRO A 108 0.06 33.39 11.75
C PRO A 108 -0.07 34.45 10.65
N ILE A 109 0.69 34.33 9.55
CA ILE A 109 0.64 35.21 8.38
C ILE A 109 -0.40 34.72 7.37
N LEU A 110 -0.50 33.41 7.15
CA LEU A 110 -1.49 32.76 6.28
C LEU A 110 -2.90 32.71 6.92
N GLU A 111 -2.98 32.76 8.24
CA GLU A 111 -4.22 32.98 9.00
C GLU A 111 -4.69 34.43 9.00
N ASN A 112 -3.86 35.38 8.55
CA ASN A 112 -4.22 36.79 8.54
C ASN A 112 -5.31 37.08 7.50
N GLU A 113 -6.45 37.57 7.98
CA GLU A 113 -7.63 37.87 7.17
C GLU A 113 -7.34 38.88 6.04
N LEU A 114 -6.46 39.87 6.28
CA LEU A 114 -6.05 40.86 5.28
C LEU A 114 -5.20 40.23 4.15
N PHE A 115 -4.36 39.25 4.48
CA PHE A 115 -3.60 38.49 3.48
C PHE A 115 -4.54 37.63 2.62
N ARG A 116 -5.51 36.96 3.25
CA ARG A 116 -6.56 36.17 2.56
C ARG A 116 -7.39 37.04 1.61
N MET A 117 -7.83 38.23 2.05
CA MET A 117 -8.55 39.18 1.19
C MET A 117 -7.68 39.68 0.02
N THR A 118 -6.39 39.93 0.26
CA THR A 118 -5.45 40.35 -0.80
C THR A 118 -5.26 39.25 -1.85
N LEU A 119 -5.21 37.97 -1.44
CA LEU A 119 -5.10 36.83 -2.35
C LEU A 119 -6.38 36.65 -3.19
N ILE A 120 -7.56 36.82 -2.59
CA ILE A 120 -8.85 36.78 -3.30
C ILE A 120 -8.94 37.92 -4.32
N GLN A 121 -8.52 39.14 -3.97
CA GLN A 121 -8.47 40.26 -4.92
C GLN A 121 -7.51 40.00 -6.08
N LEU A 122 -6.35 39.37 -5.84
CA LEU A 122 -5.42 39.00 -6.90
C LEU A 122 -6.00 37.95 -7.87
N LEU A 123 -6.86 37.04 -7.38
CA LEU A 123 -7.54 36.07 -8.24
C LEU A 123 -8.67 36.72 -9.06
N ASP A 124 -9.51 37.55 -8.45
CA ASP A 124 -10.61 38.25 -9.13
C ASP A 124 -10.11 39.28 -10.16
N GLN A 125 -8.97 39.95 -9.89
CA GLN A 125 -8.29 40.86 -10.82
C GLN A 125 -7.74 40.18 -12.09
N ASN A 126 -7.59 38.86 -12.11
CA ASN A 126 -7.03 38.12 -13.24
C ASN A 126 -8.05 37.25 -13.99
N LYS A 127 -9.34 37.26 -13.62
CA LYS A 127 -10.35 36.40 -14.24
C LYS A 127 -10.66 36.73 -15.71
N ASP A 128 -10.38 37.97 -16.12
CA ASP A 128 -10.65 38.47 -17.48
C ASP A 128 -9.50 38.14 -18.46
N LEU A 129 -8.46 37.41 -18.02
CA LEU A 129 -7.47 36.79 -18.90
C LEU A 129 -8.16 35.72 -19.76
N LYS A 130 -8.43 36.06 -21.03
CA LYS A 130 -9.08 35.15 -21.97
C LYS A 130 -8.20 33.94 -22.24
N VAL A 131 -8.67 32.77 -21.79
CA VAL A 131 -8.03 31.45 -21.95
C VAL A 131 -7.65 31.19 -23.43
N GLU A 132 -8.43 31.71 -24.37
CA GLU A 132 -8.21 31.66 -25.81
C GLU A 132 -6.85 32.25 -26.23
N GLN A 133 -6.42 33.38 -25.65
CA GLN A 133 -5.14 34.02 -26.00
C GLN A 133 -3.93 33.25 -25.46
N VAL A 134 -4.06 32.66 -24.26
CA VAL A 134 -3.04 31.77 -23.67
C VAL A 134 -2.86 30.53 -24.55
N GLN A 135 -3.95 30.04 -25.15
CA GLN A 135 -3.93 28.90 -26.07
C GLN A 135 -3.32 29.24 -27.44
N GLU A 136 -3.62 30.42 -28.02
CA GLU A 136 -2.95 30.87 -29.25
C GLU A 136 -1.43 31.05 -29.07
N ASN A 137 -0.98 31.58 -27.93
CA ASN A 137 0.45 31.72 -27.61
C ASN A 137 1.16 30.35 -27.55
N LEU A 138 0.51 29.34 -26.95
CA LEU A 138 1.00 27.97 -26.85
C LEU A 138 1.21 27.32 -28.22
N ASP A 139 0.17 27.37 -29.07
CA ASP A 139 0.17 26.65 -30.35
C ASP A 139 1.09 27.32 -31.40
N GLN A 140 1.44 28.61 -31.23
CA GLN A 140 2.42 29.33 -32.04
C GLN A 140 3.88 29.17 -31.57
N GLN A 141 4.18 28.36 -30.54
CA GLN A 141 5.49 28.27 -29.89
C GLN A 141 6.03 29.61 -29.35
N GLN A 142 5.15 30.59 -29.05
CA GLN A 142 5.60 31.82 -28.41
C GLN A 142 5.97 31.56 -26.95
N SER A 143 6.86 32.39 -26.40
CA SER A 143 7.39 32.19 -25.05
C SER A 143 6.33 32.52 -23.98
N LEU A 144 5.67 31.49 -23.44
CA LEU A 144 4.83 31.58 -22.24
C LEU A 144 5.47 32.48 -21.19
N ASP A 145 4.71 33.44 -20.67
CA ASP A 145 5.13 34.24 -19.54
C ASP A 145 4.96 33.46 -18.22
N TYR A 146 5.72 33.87 -17.22
CA TYR A 146 5.74 33.23 -15.91
C TYR A 146 4.42 33.40 -15.14
N VAL A 147 3.57 34.36 -15.52
CA VAL A 147 2.18 34.46 -15.03
C VAL A 147 1.34 33.25 -15.50
N GLU A 148 1.47 32.85 -16.77
CA GLU A 148 0.76 31.69 -17.32
C GLU A 148 1.26 30.37 -16.70
N ILE A 149 2.57 30.28 -16.42
CA ILE A 149 3.17 29.16 -15.67
C ILE A 149 2.66 29.12 -14.23
N SER A 150 2.46 30.28 -13.59
CA SER A 150 1.88 30.38 -12.23
C SER A 150 0.43 29.87 -12.18
N TYR A 151 -0.36 30.14 -13.23
CA TYR A 151 -1.71 29.61 -13.36
C TYR A 151 -1.70 28.10 -13.60
N GLN A 152 -0.82 27.59 -14.50
CA GLN A 152 -0.64 26.16 -14.74
C GLN A 152 -0.18 25.40 -13.48
N MET A 153 0.63 26.01 -12.58
CA MET A 153 0.99 25.39 -11.30
C MET A 153 -0.21 25.11 -10.38
N LEU A 154 -1.28 25.90 -10.46
CA LEU A 154 -2.48 25.74 -9.64
C LEU A 154 -3.47 24.69 -10.19
N ILE A 155 -3.46 24.43 -11.51
CA ILE A 155 -4.43 23.54 -12.18
C ILE A 155 -3.81 22.27 -12.76
N ASN A 156 -2.51 22.26 -13.07
CA ASN A 156 -1.79 21.13 -13.66
C ASN A 156 -0.29 21.18 -13.29
N ARG A 157 -0.02 21.08 -11.98
CA ARG A 157 1.32 21.13 -11.37
C ARG A 157 2.39 20.26 -12.10
N PRO A 158 2.13 19.00 -12.51
CA PRO A 158 3.13 18.21 -13.24
C PRO A 158 3.55 18.83 -14.58
N ARG A 159 2.59 19.35 -15.37
CA ARG A 159 2.88 20.00 -16.67
C ARG A 159 3.64 21.31 -16.48
N ALA A 160 3.32 22.07 -15.45
CA ALA A 160 4.04 23.32 -15.13
C ALA A 160 5.49 23.06 -14.67
N ILE A 161 5.71 22.02 -13.85
CA ILE A 161 7.06 21.56 -13.48
C ILE A 161 7.84 21.14 -14.73
N GLN A 162 7.24 20.34 -15.62
CA GLN A 162 7.90 19.90 -16.86
C GLN A 162 8.35 21.07 -17.76
N ILE A 163 7.54 22.12 -17.88
CA ILE A 163 7.88 23.34 -18.63
C ILE A 163 9.05 24.10 -17.99
N LEU A 164 9.10 24.18 -16.65
CA LEU A 164 10.23 24.80 -15.93
C LEU A 164 11.52 23.99 -16.09
N HIS A 165 11.48 22.66 -15.92
CA HIS A 165 12.63 21.78 -16.16
C HIS A 165 13.21 21.95 -17.57
N GLN A 166 12.37 22.10 -18.60
CA GLN A 166 12.80 22.31 -19.99
C GLN A 166 13.47 23.68 -20.24
N ARG A 167 13.24 24.69 -19.38
CA ARG A 167 13.94 25.98 -19.43
C ARG A 167 15.28 26.00 -18.67
N LEU A 168 15.62 24.93 -17.95
CA LEU A 168 16.78 24.85 -17.05
C LEU A 168 17.91 24.01 -17.65
N SER A 169 19.08 24.64 -17.85
CA SER A 169 20.18 24.09 -18.66
C SER A 169 21.15 23.17 -17.92
N LEU A 170 21.10 23.11 -16.58
CA LEU A 170 22.01 22.31 -15.76
C LEU A 170 21.26 21.35 -14.83
N GLN A 171 21.79 20.14 -14.67
CA GLN A 171 21.15 19.05 -13.92
C GLN A 171 20.89 19.38 -12.45
N GLY A 172 21.76 20.16 -11.79
CA GLY A 172 21.53 20.65 -10.43
C GLY A 172 20.42 21.71 -10.34
N GLN A 173 20.25 22.53 -11.39
CA GLN A 173 19.17 23.52 -11.47
C GLN A 173 17.81 22.85 -11.69
N GLN A 174 17.78 21.65 -12.27
CA GLN A 174 16.56 20.83 -12.43
C GLN A 174 16.11 20.13 -11.13
N SER A 175 16.70 20.44 -9.97
CA SER A 175 16.16 20.04 -8.66
C SER A 175 15.06 21.01 -8.19
N HIS A 176 14.18 20.57 -7.29
CA HIS A 176 13.15 21.45 -6.69
C HIS A 176 13.74 22.75 -6.11
N TYR A 177 14.97 22.71 -5.58
CA TYR A 177 15.68 23.87 -5.06
C TYR A 177 16.27 24.76 -6.17
N GLY A 178 16.85 24.16 -7.21
CA GLY A 178 17.37 24.89 -8.37
C GLY A 178 16.30 25.64 -9.16
N ILE A 179 15.05 25.13 -9.18
CA ILE A 179 13.89 25.84 -9.75
C ILE A 179 13.52 27.07 -8.91
N VAL A 180 13.66 27.00 -7.58
CA VAL A 180 13.45 28.15 -6.67
C VAL A 180 14.52 29.22 -6.88
N ASP A 181 15.80 28.83 -6.97
CA ASP A 181 16.90 29.76 -7.25
C ASP A 181 16.70 30.46 -8.60
N PHE A 182 16.37 29.71 -9.66
CA PHE A 182 16.04 30.27 -10.98
C PHE A 182 14.87 31.27 -10.94
N ILE A 183 13.76 30.93 -10.26
CA ILE A 183 12.60 31.82 -10.11
C ILE A 183 12.96 33.10 -9.34
N ASN A 184 13.90 33.02 -8.39
CA ASN A 184 14.45 34.20 -7.71
C ASN A 184 15.27 35.09 -8.65
N GLU A 185 16.06 34.51 -9.57
CA GLU A 185 16.89 35.26 -10.52
C GLU A 185 16.11 35.91 -11.69
N LEU A 186 14.91 35.42 -12.04
CA LEU A 186 14.10 35.95 -13.16
C LEU A 186 13.79 37.47 -13.02
N PRO A 187 14.31 38.35 -13.88
CA PRO A 187 14.16 39.81 -13.69
C PRO A 187 12.78 40.35 -14.10
N THR A 188 12.00 39.61 -14.90
CA THR A 188 10.67 40.02 -15.38
C THR A 188 9.54 39.76 -14.38
N LEU A 189 9.74 38.85 -13.42
CA LEU A 189 8.74 38.49 -12.43
C LEU A 189 8.69 39.51 -11.27
N THR A 190 7.49 40.00 -10.96
CA THR A 190 7.26 40.74 -9.72
C THR A 190 7.51 39.86 -8.49
N TRP A 191 7.99 40.44 -7.38
CA TRP A 191 8.30 39.69 -6.16
C TRP A 191 7.09 38.89 -5.63
N LYS A 192 5.87 39.41 -5.81
CA LYS A 192 4.62 38.73 -5.44
C LYS A 192 4.45 37.42 -6.20
N ALA A 193 4.65 37.44 -7.52
CA ALA A 193 4.51 36.26 -8.37
C ALA A 193 5.61 35.22 -8.08
N LYS A 194 6.85 35.66 -7.81
CA LYS A 194 7.93 34.77 -7.33
C LYS A 194 7.54 34.06 -6.03
N GLY A 195 7.05 34.81 -5.05
CA GLY A 195 6.59 34.27 -3.75
C GLY A 195 5.47 33.24 -3.92
N THR A 196 4.45 33.54 -4.72
CA THR A 196 3.36 32.60 -5.00
C THR A 196 3.85 31.31 -5.66
N LEU A 197 4.70 31.40 -6.69
CA LEU A 197 5.28 30.22 -7.36
C LEU A 197 6.01 29.31 -6.36
N VAL A 198 6.89 29.88 -5.53
CA VAL A 198 7.66 29.12 -4.52
C VAL A 198 6.73 28.47 -3.48
N LEU A 199 5.70 29.17 -3.00
CA LEU A 199 4.73 28.63 -2.03
C LEU A 199 3.82 27.54 -2.60
N VAL A 200 3.51 27.56 -3.91
CA VAL A 200 2.79 26.46 -4.58
C VAL A 200 3.72 25.26 -4.79
N MET A 201 4.97 25.48 -5.23
CA MET A 201 5.94 24.39 -5.44
C MET A 201 6.32 23.66 -4.15
N LEU A 202 6.44 24.39 -3.02
CA LEU A 202 6.70 23.80 -1.70
C LEU A 202 5.45 23.14 -1.06
N GLY A 203 4.32 23.09 -1.77
CA GLY A 203 3.13 22.33 -1.38
C GLY A 203 2.20 22.98 -0.34
N GLY A 204 2.66 23.98 0.42
CA GLY A 204 1.91 24.61 1.51
C GLY A 204 0.53 25.17 1.11
N ILE A 205 0.37 25.63 -0.14
CA ILE A 205 -0.94 26.08 -0.65
C ILE A 205 -1.87 24.89 -0.97
N SER A 206 -1.34 23.77 -1.45
CA SER A 206 -2.14 22.62 -1.91
C SER A 206 -2.98 22.00 -0.80
N ASP A 207 -2.38 21.80 0.37
CA ASP A 207 -3.04 21.19 1.53
C ASP A 207 -4.06 22.16 2.16
N ILE A 208 -3.66 23.42 2.39
CA ILE A 208 -4.54 24.46 2.95
C ILE A 208 -5.76 24.72 2.05
N THR A 209 -5.57 24.82 0.73
CA THR A 209 -6.69 24.97 -0.22
C THR A 209 -7.58 23.73 -0.26
N THR A 210 -7.02 22.51 -0.19
CA THR A 210 -7.81 21.27 -0.15
C THR A 210 -8.67 21.20 1.12
N ARG A 211 -8.07 21.42 2.30
CA ARG A 211 -8.79 21.48 3.58
C ARG A 211 -9.88 22.57 3.58
N TYR A 212 -9.62 23.73 2.98
CA TYR A 212 -10.60 24.80 2.87
C TYR A 212 -11.79 24.45 1.94
N LEU A 213 -11.52 23.84 0.78
CA LEU A 213 -12.57 23.42 -0.17
C LEU A 213 -13.45 22.29 0.40
N LEU A 214 -12.87 21.39 1.18
CA LEU A 214 -13.59 20.33 1.89
C LEU A 214 -14.44 20.91 3.04
N ASN A 215 -13.85 21.71 3.93
CA ASN A 215 -14.55 22.29 5.10
C ASN A 215 -15.72 23.22 4.75
N ASN A 216 -15.82 23.69 3.50
CA ASN A 216 -16.87 24.59 3.02
C ASN A 216 -17.79 23.95 1.94
N ASN A 217 -17.69 22.63 1.69
CA ASN A 217 -18.41 21.91 0.62
C ASN A 217 -18.19 22.44 -0.83
N LEU A 218 -17.23 23.34 -1.05
CA LEU A 218 -16.93 23.94 -2.36
C LEU A 218 -16.20 22.98 -3.31
N TYR A 219 -15.65 21.86 -2.79
CA TYR A 219 -14.94 20.85 -3.57
C TYR A 219 -15.78 20.26 -4.74
N GLN A 220 -17.09 20.06 -4.54
CA GLN A 220 -18.02 19.64 -5.59
C GLN A 220 -18.11 20.65 -6.75
N PHE A 221 -18.19 21.95 -6.42
CA PHE A 221 -18.25 23.03 -7.42
C PHE A 221 -16.93 23.15 -8.20
N PHE A 222 -15.79 22.92 -7.54
CA PHE A 222 -14.47 22.85 -8.17
C PHE A 222 -14.36 21.65 -9.15
N GLN A 223 -14.86 20.46 -8.78
CA GLN A 223 -14.92 19.31 -9.70
C GLN A 223 -15.90 19.53 -10.88
N GLN A 224 -17.05 20.16 -10.65
CA GLN A 224 -17.96 20.53 -11.74
C GLN A 224 -17.31 21.55 -12.71
N SER A 225 -16.49 22.47 -12.20
CA SER A 225 -15.72 23.41 -13.02
C SER A 225 -14.68 22.69 -13.89
N LEU A 226 -14.03 21.63 -13.38
CA LEU A 226 -13.10 20.79 -14.16
C LEU A 226 -13.80 20.04 -15.30
N ASN A 227 -15.06 19.61 -15.10
CA ASN A 227 -15.82 18.88 -16.12
C ASN A 227 -16.21 19.76 -17.33
N LEU A 228 -16.21 21.10 -17.20
CA LEU A 228 -16.42 22.02 -18.32
C LEU A 228 -15.23 22.08 -19.30
N PHE A 229 -14.08 21.49 -18.96
CA PHE A 229 -12.88 21.43 -19.81
C PHE A 229 -12.72 20.10 -20.58
N GLN A 230 -13.75 19.26 -20.62
CA GLN A 230 -13.85 18.08 -21.49
C GLN A 230 -14.88 18.40 -22.60
N ARG A 231 -14.65 18.27 -23.92
CA ARG A 231 -13.71 17.52 -24.80
C ARG A 231 -13.71 18.24 -26.20
N PRO A 232 -13.05 17.79 -27.30
CA PRO A 232 -12.32 16.53 -27.54
C PRO A 232 -10.92 16.65 -28.23
N ASN A 233 -10.33 15.49 -28.54
CA ASN A 233 -9.31 15.20 -29.57
C ASN A 233 -7.85 15.70 -29.40
N SER A 234 -7.56 16.89 -28.87
CA SER A 234 -6.16 17.40 -28.88
C SER A 234 -5.20 16.76 -27.87
N ILE A 235 -5.70 16.28 -26.72
CA ILE A 235 -4.88 15.71 -25.64
C ILE A 235 -4.11 14.46 -26.10
N LYS A 236 -4.72 13.64 -26.96
CA LYS A 236 -4.12 12.38 -27.47
C LYS A 236 -2.79 12.58 -28.17
N GLU A 237 -2.66 13.58 -29.06
CA GLU A 237 -1.41 13.78 -29.80
C GLU A 237 -0.25 14.18 -28.89
N ILE A 238 -0.51 15.00 -27.86
CA ILE A 238 0.54 15.42 -26.91
C ILE A 238 0.98 14.22 -26.06
N GLU A 239 0.04 13.43 -25.53
CA GLU A 239 0.40 12.23 -24.77
C GLU A 239 1.11 11.18 -25.64
N PHE A 240 0.68 11.00 -26.89
CA PHE A 240 1.27 10.05 -27.84
C PHE A 240 2.68 10.47 -28.32
N ARG A 241 2.91 11.77 -28.58
CA ARG A 241 4.25 12.30 -28.93
C ARG A 241 5.22 12.27 -27.74
N ILE A 242 4.72 12.42 -26.50
CA ILE A 242 5.54 12.20 -25.30
C ILE A 242 5.87 10.71 -25.14
N ARG A 243 4.88 9.81 -25.22
CA ARG A 243 5.14 8.36 -25.17
C ARG A 243 6.18 7.91 -26.22
N THR A 244 6.01 8.30 -27.49
CA THR A 244 6.91 7.87 -28.57
C THR A 244 8.33 8.44 -28.50
N LYS A 245 8.54 9.66 -27.99
CA LYS A 245 9.91 10.22 -27.86
C LYS A 245 10.69 9.65 -26.67
N TYR A 246 10.02 9.15 -25.64
CA TYR A 246 10.65 8.55 -24.45
C TYR A 246 10.67 7.00 -24.48
N GLN A 247 10.02 6.35 -25.45
CA GLN A 247 9.82 4.89 -25.47
C GLN A 247 11.09 4.03 -25.72
N ASN A 248 12.17 4.60 -26.26
CA ASN A 248 13.31 3.82 -26.75
C ASN A 248 14.52 3.74 -25.80
N GLN A 249 14.56 4.51 -24.70
CA GLN A 249 15.69 4.48 -23.77
C GLN A 249 15.24 4.60 -22.29
N ALA A 250 15.63 3.59 -21.51
CA ALA A 250 15.42 3.43 -20.06
C ALA A 250 13.96 3.35 -19.57
N PHE A 251 13.46 2.13 -19.36
CA PHE A 251 12.31 1.88 -18.47
C PHE A 251 12.64 2.25 -17.01
N PHE A 252 13.90 2.03 -16.60
CA PHE A 252 14.50 2.63 -15.40
C PHE A 252 15.07 4.02 -15.70
N ASN A 253 14.26 4.91 -16.28
CA ASN A 253 14.56 6.33 -16.16
C ASN A 253 14.47 6.69 -14.67
N LYS A 254 15.42 7.47 -14.16
CA LYS A 254 15.40 7.94 -12.77
C LYS A 254 14.21 8.88 -12.57
N GLU A 255 13.07 8.33 -12.16
CA GLU A 255 12.25 9.05 -11.21
C GLU A 255 13.11 9.27 -9.97
N ASP A 256 13.15 10.52 -9.50
CA ASP A 256 13.98 10.91 -8.38
C ASP A 256 13.27 10.42 -7.10
N TYR A 257 13.51 9.16 -6.71
CA TYR A 257 12.95 8.50 -5.51
C TYR A 257 13.43 9.15 -4.19
N THR A 258 13.82 10.42 -4.20
CA THR A 258 14.85 11.01 -3.33
C THR A 258 14.41 11.38 -1.92
N SER A 259 13.13 11.22 -1.57
CA SER A 259 12.79 11.00 -0.16
C SER A 259 11.48 10.21 0.04
N CYS A 260 11.61 8.89 0.14
CA CYS A 260 10.94 8.20 1.23
C CYS A 260 11.70 8.52 2.52
N ARG A 261 10.98 8.81 3.61
CA ARG A 261 11.55 9.20 4.91
C ARG A 261 11.00 8.32 6.03
N LEU A 262 11.71 8.31 7.16
CA LEU A 262 11.25 7.65 8.40
C LEU A 262 9.85 8.12 8.87
N SER A 263 9.46 9.34 8.49
CA SER A 263 8.16 9.96 8.80
C SER A 263 7.01 9.58 7.86
N ASP A 264 7.28 8.88 6.76
CA ASP A 264 6.29 8.65 5.69
C ASP A 264 5.42 7.41 5.95
N PHE A 265 5.81 6.57 6.92
CA PHE A 265 5.01 5.45 7.42
C PHE A 265 4.63 5.71 8.89
N PRO A 266 3.49 5.17 9.36
CA PRO A 266 3.15 5.15 10.78
C PRO A 266 4.29 4.56 11.64
N GLU A 267 4.50 5.11 12.83
CA GLU A 267 5.58 4.70 13.76
C GLU A 267 5.59 3.19 14.08
N ASN A 268 4.41 2.56 14.03
CA ASN A 268 4.20 1.13 14.30
C ASN A 268 3.81 0.35 13.02
N PHE A 269 4.19 0.82 11.83
CA PHE A 269 3.89 0.14 10.57
C PHE A 269 4.66 -1.18 10.45
N ALA A 270 3.93 -2.27 10.22
CA ALA A 270 4.49 -3.62 10.26
C ALA A 270 5.09 -4.04 8.91
N PHE A 271 6.40 -3.80 8.73
CA PHE A 271 7.18 -4.40 7.64
C PHE A 271 7.62 -5.83 7.98
N GLY A 272 7.39 -6.77 7.08
CA GLY A 272 7.66 -8.18 7.31
C GLY A 272 7.83 -9.03 6.06
N VAL A 273 7.91 -10.34 6.27
CA VAL A 273 8.05 -11.35 5.21
C VAL A 273 7.03 -12.47 5.40
N ALA A 274 6.58 -13.08 4.32
CA ALA A 274 5.54 -14.10 4.30
C ALA A 274 6.03 -15.46 3.77
N THR A 275 5.41 -16.54 4.26
CA THR A 275 5.59 -17.94 3.86
C THR A 275 4.32 -18.77 4.14
N ALA A 276 4.26 -20.01 3.63
CA ALA A 276 3.16 -20.94 3.86
C ALA A 276 3.65 -22.36 4.22
N ALA A 277 2.92 -23.06 5.09
CA ALA A 277 3.36 -24.32 5.69
C ALA A 277 3.71 -25.42 4.67
N TYR A 278 2.81 -25.74 3.73
CA TYR A 278 3.08 -26.77 2.72
C TYR A 278 4.22 -26.38 1.76
N GLN A 279 4.46 -25.06 1.58
CA GLN A 279 5.48 -24.57 0.67
C GLN A 279 6.90 -24.66 1.26
N ILE A 280 7.06 -24.57 2.59
CA ILE A 280 8.38 -24.49 3.25
C ILE A 280 8.70 -25.59 4.27
N GLU A 281 7.70 -26.19 4.94
CA GLU A 281 7.97 -27.01 6.15
C GLU A 281 8.63 -28.35 5.84
N GLY A 282 8.12 -29.03 4.81
CA GLY A 282 8.46 -30.42 4.55
C GLY A 282 8.01 -31.32 5.68
N ALA A 283 8.86 -32.27 6.06
CA ALA A 283 8.61 -33.20 7.17
C ALA A 283 7.23 -33.88 7.05
N ALA A 284 6.82 -34.20 5.81
CA ALA A 284 5.41 -34.46 5.49
C ALA A 284 4.87 -35.79 6.04
N ARG A 285 5.76 -36.68 6.51
CA ARG A 285 5.47 -38.05 6.98
C ARG A 285 5.97 -38.35 8.39
N ILE A 286 6.58 -37.37 9.08
CA ILE A 286 7.20 -37.59 10.40
C ILE A 286 6.35 -37.02 11.54
N GLU A 287 6.66 -37.47 12.77
CA GLU A 287 6.07 -36.98 14.03
C GLU A 287 4.54 -36.85 14.00
N GLY A 288 3.86 -37.81 13.37
CA GLY A 288 2.41 -37.94 13.38
C GLY A 288 1.63 -37.06 12.38
N ARG A 289 2.28 -36.24 11.54
CA ARG A 289 1.57 -35.42 10.54
C ARG A 289 0.72 -36.29 9.58
N GLY A 290 -0.54 -35.89 9.39
CA GLY A 290 -1.41 -36.46 8.36
C GLY A 290 -1.18 -35.83 6.97
N PRO A 291 -1.59 -36.49 5.88
CA PRO A 291 -1.57 -35.88 4.56
C PRO A 291 -2.60 -34.75 4.44
N SER A 292 -2.27 -33.72 3.67
CA SER A 292 -3.19 -32.73 3.13
C SER A 292 -3.59 -33.04 1.69
N ILE A 293 -4.61 -32.35 1.17
CA ILE A 293 -5.02 -32.48 -0.24
C ILE A 293 -3.87 -32.21 -1.23
N TRP A 294 -2.87 -31.39 -0.86
CA TRP A 294 -1.67 -31.16 -1.66
C TRP A 294 -0.69 -32.33 -1.62
N ASP A 295 -0.50 -32.96 -0.45
CA ASP A 295 0.28 -34.21 -0.34
C ASP A 295 -0.26 -35.30 -1.27
N ASP A 296 -1.57 -35.35 -1.46
CA ASP A 296 -2.20 -36.34 -2.33
C ASP A 296 -2.32 -35.86 -3.79
N PHE A 297 -2.37 -34.55 -4.06
CA PHE A 297 -2.37 -34.00 -5.42
C PHE A 297 -1.01 -34.14 -6.09
N CYS A 298 0.10 -33.93 -5.35
CA CYS A 298 1.47 -34.13 -5.86
C CYS A 298 1.81 -35.60 -6.15
N LYS A 299 0.95 -36.57 -5.79
CA LYS A 299 1.09 -37.99 -6.16
C LYS A 299 0.48 -38.32 -7.53
N ILE A 300 -0.05 -37.32 -8.25
CA ILE A 300 -0.65 -37.50 -9.57
C ILE A 300 0.38 -37.03 -10.61
N GLU A 301 0.94 -38.00 -11.33
CA GLU A 301 1.96 -37.80 -12.38
C GLU A 301 1.52 -36.74 -13.41
N GLY A 302 2.43 -35.82 -13.73
CA GLY A 302 2.22 -34.72 -14.66
C GLY A 302 1.19 -33.68 -14.20
N LYS A 303 0.91 -33.55 -12.89
CA LYS A 303 0.12 -32.41 -12.34
C LYS A 303 0.96 -31.31 -11.73
N ILE A 304 2.17 -31.62 -11.25
CA ILE A 304 3.17 -30.63 -10.84
C ILE A 304 4.29 -30.66 -11.87
N ASN A 305 4.84 -29.49 -12.19
CA ASN A 305 6.03 -29.39 -13.02
C ASN A 305 7.21 -30.19 -12.39
N ASN A 306 7.95 -30.93 -13.22
CA ASN A 306 8.96 -31.93 -12.84
C ASN A 306 8.48 -33.07 -11.90
N ASP A 307 7.18 -33.21 -11.63
CA ASP A 307 6.65 -34.03 -10.52
C ASP A 307 7.22 -33.66 -9.13
N ASP A 308 7.59 -32.38 -8.98
CA ASP A 308 8.02 -31.77 -7.72
C ASP A 308 6.93 -31.91 -6.64
N ASN A 309 7.32 -31.96 -5.36
CA ASN A 309 6.39 -32.10 -4.24
C ASN A 309 6.95 -31.51 -2.93
N GLY A 310 6.06 -31.26 -1.96
CA GLY A 310 6.38 -30.71 -0.65
C GLY A 310 6.77 -31.72 0.44
N ASP A 311 7.22 -32.95 0.12
CA ASP A 311 7.58 -33.92 1.17
C ASP A 311 8.76 -33.44 2.04
N VAL A 312 9.71 -32.73 1.42
CA VAL A 312 10.89 -32.11 2.06
C VAL A 312 10.80 -30.57 2.05
N ALA A 313 10.22 -29.95 1.01
CA ALA A 313 10.16 -28.50 0.86
C ALA A 313 11.53 -27.84 1.13
N ASP A 314 11.55 -26.71 1.84
CA ASP A 314 12.77 -26.04 2.30
C ASP A 314 13.29 -26.55 3.65
N ASP A 315 12.78 -27.69 4.13
CA ASP A 315 13.18 -28.35 5.38
C ASP A 315 13.04 -27.42 6.63
N PHE A 316 12.15 -26.42 6.56
CA PHE A 316 11.92 -25.46 7.64
C PHE A 316 11.50 -26.14 8.94
N TYR A 317 10.88 -27.33 8.88
CA TYR A 317 10.57 -28.12 10.08
C TYR A 317 11.80 -28.40 10.96
N HIS A 318 12.96 -28.68 10.36
CA HIS A 318 14.23 -28.87 11.08
C HIS A 318 15.06 -27.59 11.18
N ARG A 319 14.80 -26.59 10.32
CA ARG A 319 15.65 -25.41 10.12
C ARG A 319 15.10 -24.09 10.63
N TYR A 320 13.89 -24.05 11.16
CA TYR A 320 13.23 -22.80 11.60
C TYR A 320 14.10 -21.92 12.50
N LYS A 321 14.98 -22.48 13.35
CA LYS A 321 15.93 -21.71 14.17
C LYS A 321 16.96 -20.95 13.34
N GLN A 322 17.48 -21.54 12.26
CA GLN A 322 18.37 -20.87 11.30
C GLN A 322 17.64 -19.73 10.59
N ASP A 323 16.41 -19.98 10.13
CA ASP A 323 15.62 -19.02 9.36
C ASP A 323 15.07 -17.86 10.23
N ILE A 324 14.85 -18.10 11.53
CA ILE A 324 14.51 -17.06 12.51
C ILE A 324 15.72 -16.17 12.83
N GLN A 325 16.91 -16.75 13.03
CA GLN A 325 18.12 -15.94 13.24
C GLN A 325 18.51 -15.16 11.97
N MET A 326 18.21 -15.69 10.77
CA MET A 326 18.26 -14.95 9.51
C MET A 326 17.33 -13.73 9.53
N MET A 327 16.05 -13.89 9.86
CA MET A 327 15.14 -12.76 9.94
C MET A 327 15.61 -11.70 10.96
N LYS A 328 16.14 -12.15 12.11
CA LYS A 328 16.71 -11.28 13.14
C LYS A 328 17.92 -10.49 12.64
N SER A 329 18.84 -11.11 11.88
CA SER A 329 20.03 -10.44 11.34
C SER A 329 19.71 -9.45 10.21
N LEU A 330 18.64 -9.71 9.44
CA LEU A 330 18.06 -8.76 8.46
C LEU A 330 17.22 -7.65 9.11
N GLY A 331 17.02 -7.68 10.44
CA GLY A 331 16.23 -6.70 11.17
C GLY A 331 14.71 -6.80 10.97
N ILE A 332 14.22 -7.91 10.41
CA ILE A 332 12.80 -8.19 10.19
C ILE A 332 12.10 -8.36 11.56
N ARG A 333 10.99 -7.65 11.78
CA ARG A 333 10.25 -7.64 13.06
C ARG A 333 8.86 -8.27 12.98
N HIS A 334 8.39 -8.63 11.79
CA HIS A 334 7.11 -9.28 11.58
C HIS A 334 7.27 -10.45 10.61
N PHE A 335 6.77 -11.62 11.00
CA PHE A 335 6.77 -12.81 10.18
C PHE A 335 5.35 -13.32 9.99
N ARG A 336 4.92 -13.45 8.74
CA ARG A 336 3.67 -14.12 8.39
C ARG A 336 3.96 -15.56 7.96
N MET A 337 3.29 -16.49 8.62
CA MET A 337 3.36 -17.92 8.32
C MET A 337 1.98 -18.56 8.47
N SER A 338 1.79 -19.79 8.01
CA SER A 338 0.61 -20.59 8.35
C SER A 338 0.92 -21.70 9.34
N ILE A 339 -0.10 -22.14 10.08
CA ILE A 339 -0.10 -23.43 10.77
C ILE A 339 -0.63 -24.47 9.76
N SER A 340 -0.02 -25.66 9.67
CA SER A 340 -0.61 -26.74 8.89
C SER A 340 -1.67 -27.48 9.70
N TRP A 341 -2.91 -27.44 9.21
CA TRP A 341 -4.04 -28.14 9.84
C TRP A 341 -3.74 -29.64 9.94
N SER A 342 -3.23 -30.22 8.86
CA SER A 342 -2.87 -31.65 8.78
C SER A 342 -1.71 -32.07 9.71
N ARG A 343 -0.87 -31.12 10.17
CA ARG A 343 0.21 -31.38 11.13
C ARG A 343 -0.31 -31.46 12.56
N ILE A 344 -1.26 -30.60 12.96
CA ILE A 344 -1.79 -30.60 14.34
C ILE A 344 -3.04 -31.46 14.53
N LEU A 345 -3.86 -31.67 13.49
CA LEU A 345 -5.01 -32.60 13.46
C LEU A 345 -4.90 -33.53 12.22
N PRO A 346 -4.21 -34.67 12.32
CA PRO A 346 -3.98 -35.57 11.18
C PRO A 346 -5.24 -36.21 10.57
N GLN A 347 -6.35 -36.29 11.33
CA GLN A 347 -7.68 -36.67 10.80
C GLN A 347 -8.60 -35.45 10.60
N GLY A 348 -8.08 -34.23 10.77
CA GLY A 348 -8.78 -32.96 10.62
C GLY A 348 -9.72 -32.57 11.77
N THR A 349 -10.22 -33.51 12.58
CA THR A 349 -11.05 -33.24 13.77
C THR A 349 -10.24 -33.26 15.07
N ILE A 350 -10.75 -32.58 16.10
CA ILE A 350 -10.12 -32.45 17.43
C ILE A 350 -9.95 -33.78 18.18
N ASP A 351 -10.60 -34.87 17.74
CA ASP A 351 -10.36 -36.23 18.24
C ASP A 351 -8.94 -36.75 17.88
N SER A 352 -8.25 -36.05 16.98
CA SER A 352 -6.94 -36.42 16.44
C SER A 352 -5.82 -35.43 16.78
N ILE A 353 -5.80 -34.84 17.98
CA ILE A 353 -4.72 -33.90 18.34
C ILE A 353 -3.33 -34.57 18.32
N ASN A 354 -2.48 -34.09 17.42
CA ASN A 354 -1.06 -34.43 17.37
C ASN A 354 -0.25 -33.42 18.18
N GLN A 355 0.10 -33.81 19.41
CA GLN A 355 0.88 -32.95 20.31
C GLN A 355 2.23 -32.54 19.70
N LYS A 356 2.90 -33.39 18.93
CA LYS A 356 4.18 -33.02 18.28
C LYS A 356 4.03 -31.90 17.24
N GLY A 357 2.89 -31.84 16.56
CA GLY A 357 2.55 -30.72 15.69
C GLY A 357 2.37 -29.42 16.49
N ILE A 358 1.73 -29.50 17.67
CA ILE A 358 1.54 -28.34 18.55
C ILE A 358 2.87 -27.87 19.15
N ASP A 359 3.70 -28.80 19.64
CA ASP A 359 5.02 -28.51 20.22
C ASP A 359 5.91 -27.77 19.22
N PHE A 360 5.95 -28.22 17.96
CA PHE A 360 6.67 -27.57 16.86
C PHE A 360 6.27 -26.09 16.66
N TYR A 361 4.98 -25.79 16.57
CA TYR A 361 4.53 -24.39 16.44
C TYR A 361 4.76 -23.58 17.73
N HIS A 362 4.71 -24.20 18.90
CA HIS A 362 5.13 -23.53 20.14
C HIS A 362 6.60 -23.12 20.10
N GLU A 363 7.52 -24.04 19.75
CA GLU A 363 8.95 -23.72 19.66
C GLU A 363 9.25 -22.62 18.63
N ILE A 364 8.53 -22.61 17.49
CA ILE A 364 8.62 -21.52 16.50
C ILE A 364 8.15 -20.19 17.09
N PHE A 365 6.97 -20.14 17.71
CA PHE A 365 6.43 -18.88 18.25
C PHE A 365 7.26 -18.34 19.42
N ASP A 366 7.86 -19.20 20.25
CA ASP A 366 8.82 -18.78 21.28
C ASP A 366 10.11 -18.26 20.64
N SER A 367 10.70 -19.01 19.69
CA SER A 367 11.93 -18.60 18.98
C SER A 367 11.75 -17.25 18.25
N LEU A 368 10.57 -16.99 17.67
CA LEU A 368 10.22 -15.70 17.06
C LEU A 368 10.17 -14.58 18.10
N ILE A 369 9.51 -14.80 19.25
CA ILE A 369 9.40 -13.78 20.31
C ILE A 369 10.77 -13.50 20.95
N GLU A 370 11.60 -14.51 21.18
CA GLU A 370 13.01 -14.37 21.62
C GLU A 370 13.90 -13.70 20.56
N ALA A 371 13.54 -13.81 19.28
CA ALA A 371 14.16 -13.06 18.20
C ALA A 371 13.70 -11.59 18.14
N GLY A 372 12.61 -11.21 18.82
CA GLY A 372 11.98 -9.90 18.72
C GLY A 372 11.02 -9.76 17.54
N ILE A 373 10.59 -10.89 16.97
CA ILE A 373 9.77 -10.99 15.76
C ILE A 373 8.34 -11.36 16.16
N GLN A 374 7.36 -10.56 15.71
CA GLN A 374 5.95 -10.80 15.99
C GLN A 374 5.34 -11.78 14.98
N PRO A 375 4.73 -12.90 15.42
CA PRO A 375 4.04 -13.84 14.53
C PRO A 375 2.66 -13.32 14.10
N TRP A 376 2.43 -13.32 12.78
CA TRP A 376 1.12 -13.16 12.14
C TRP A 376 0.75 -14.52 11.51
N VAL A 377 -0.39 -15.11 11.89
CA VAL A 377 -0.66 -16.53 11.59
C VAL A 377 -1.88 -16.71 10.69
N SER A 378 -1.64 -17.32 9.54
CA SER A 378 -2.68 -17.88 8.66
C SER A 378 -3.15 -19.25 9.17
N LEU A 379 -4.44 -19.42 9.43
CA LEU A 379 -5.01 -20.71 9.88
C LEU A 379 -5.16 -21.71 8.73
N TYR A 380 -5.60 -21.25 7.56
CA TYR A 380 -5.74 -22.09 6.37
C TYR A 380 -4.93 -21.51 5.21
N HIS A 381 -4.00 -22.30 4.67
CA HIS A 381 -3.21 -21.94 3.49
C HIS A 381 -3.26 -23.05 2.43
N TRP A 382 -4.50 -23.43 2.08
CA TRP A 382 -4.85 -24.38 1.02
C TRP A 382 -4.58 -25.86 1.39
N ASP A 383 -4.07 -26.14 2.58
CA ASP A 383 -3.57 -27.44 3.04
C ASP A 383 -4.59 -28.28 3.83
N LEU A 384 -5.85 -28.33 3.37
CA LEU A 384 -6.92 -29.13 3.97
C LEU A 384 -6.45 -30.58 4.28
N PRO A 385 -6.64 -31.14 5.49
CA PRO A 385 -6.33 -32.53 5.79
C PRO A 385 -7.12 -33.50 4.90
N SER A 386 -6.44 -34.45 4.24
CA SER A 386 -7.07 -35.39 3.31
C SER A 386 -8.14 -36.26 3.95
N ALA A 387 -8.07 -36.49 5.26
CA ALA A 387 -9.08 -37.22 6.02
C ALA A 387 -10.48 -36.55 5.99
N LEU A 388 -10.53 -35.23 5.74
CA LEU A 388 -11.78 -34.48 5.55
C LEU A 388 -12.27 -34.50 4.09
N TYR A 389 -11.44 -34.96 3.15
CA TYR A 389 -11.71 -34.98 1.72
C TYR A 389 -12.19 -36.37 1.26
N GLY A 390 -13.51 -36.55 1.27
CA GLY A 390 -14.15 -37.67 0.59
C GLY A 390 -14.27 -37.46 -0.93
N ARG A 391 -14.91 -38.41 -1.62
CA ARG A 391 -15.17 -38.33 -3.07
C ARG A 391 -16.62 -37.92 -3.41
N GLY A 392 -17.42 -37.55 -2.42
CA GLY A 392 -18.81 -37.12 -2.60
C GLY A 392 -18.94 -35.60 -2.82
N SER A 393 -20.08 -35.18 -3.34
CA SER A 393 -20.42 -33.76 -3.57
C SER A 393 -20.63 -32.94 -2.29
N ASN A 394 -20.63 -33.58 -1.12
CA ASN A 394 -20.98 -32.98 0.18
C ASN A 394 -19.86 -33.17 1.22
N ASP A 395 -18.64 -33.43 0.76
CA ASP A 395 -17.43 -33.63 1.58
C ASP A 395 -16.51 -32.39 1.49
N ALA A 396 -15.57 -32.24 2.45
CA ALA A 396 -14.65 -31.11 2.50
C ALA A 396 -15.36 -29.75 2.30
N TRP A 397 -14.76 -28.80 1.58
CA TRP A 397 -15.34 -27.49 1.33
C TRP A 397 -16.63 -27.46 0.49
N LEU A 398 -17.06 -28.58 -0.09
CA LEU A 398 -18.37 -28.66 -0.74
C LEU A 398 -19.51 -28.92 0.27
N GLY A 399 -19.19 -29.48 1.45
CA GLY A 399 -20.16 -29.77 2.50
C GLY A 399 -20.09 -28.83 3.71
N GLN A 400 -21.25 -28.34 4.17
CA GLN A 400 -21.36 -27.44 5.33
C GLN A 400 -20.73 -27.97 6.64
N LYS A 401 -20.49 -29.29 6.79
CA LYS A 401 -19.80 -29.87 7.96
C LYS A 401 -18.43 -29.24 8.23
N ILE A 402 -17.74 -28.83 7.17
CA ILE A 402 -16.40 -28.24 7.24
C ILE A 402 -16.36 -26.94 8.05
N ILE A 403 -17.48 -26.20 8.11
CA ILE A 403 -17.60 -24.92 8.83
C ILE A 403 -17.30 -25.14 10.31
N ASN A 404 -17.90 -26.17 10.91
CA ASN A 404 -17.66 -26.52 12.31
C ASN A 404 -16.27 -27.15 12.51
N GLN A 405 -15.82 -28.04 11.61
CA GLN A 405 -14.51 -28.68 11.72
C GLN A 405 -13.35 -27.66 11.63
N PHE A 406 -13.46 -26.68 10.74
CA PHE A 406 -12.53 -25.55 10.66
C PHE A 406 -12.63 -24.66 11.90
N ASN A 407 -13.83 -24.41 12.42
CA ASN A 407 -14.01 -23.63 13.64
C ASN A 407 -13.43 -24.32 14.89
N GLU A 408 -13.53 -25.64 15.01
CA GLU A 408 -12.91 -26.44 16.08
C GLU A 408 -11.37 -26.41 16.00
N TYR A 409 -10.82 -26.52 14.79
CA TYR A 409 -9.40 -26.31 14.51
C TYR A 409 -8.94 -24.88 14.88
N ALA A 410 -9.71 -23.86 14.48
CA ALA A 410 -9.44 -22.47 14.82
C ALA A 410 -9.50 -22.22 16.35
N ASP A 411 -10.52 -22.75 17.04
CA ASP A 411 -10.69 -22.68 18.49
C ASP A 411 -9.49 -23.29 19.24
N LEU A 412 -9.00 -24.45 18.76
CA LEU A 412 -7.78 -25.07 19.25
C LEU A 412 -6.56 -24.16 19.04
N CYS A 413 -6.37 -23.61 17.85
CA CYS A 413 -5.26 -22.69 17.55
C CYS A 413 -5.30 -21.42 18.41
N PHE A 414 -6.47 -20.79 18.57
CA PHE A 414 -6.65 -19.59 19.39
C PHE A 414 -6.35 -19.86 20.87
N LYS A 415 -6.88 -20.97 21.40
CA LYS A 415 -6.65 -21.41 22.79
C LYS A 415 -5.18 -21.71 23.07
N THR A 416 -4.51 -22.39 22.15
CA THR A 416 -3.14 -22.87 22.33
C THR A 416 -2.10 -21.77 22.09
N PHE A 417 -2.21 -21.03 20.97
CA PHE A 417 -1.14 -20.11 20.54
C PHE A 417 -1.45 -18.63 20.77
N GLY A 418 -2.70 -18.23 21.02
CA GLY A 418 -3.13 -16.82 21.06
C GLY A 418 -2.57 -15.96 22.21
N GLN A 419 -1.88 -16.56 23.18
CA GLN A 419 -1.05 -15.79 24.12
C GLN A 419 0.20 -15.20 23.44
N LYS A 420 0.75 -15.92 22.45
CA LYS A 420 1.93 -15.54 21.64
C LYS A 420 1.51 -14.84 20.34
N VAL A 421 0.43 -15.29 19.71
CA VAL A 421 -0.07 -14.81 18.42
C VAL A 421 -1.13 -13.72 18.60
N LYS A 422 -0.88 -12.53 18.06
CA LYS A 422 -1.76 -11.33 18.19
C LYS A 422 -2.41 -10.89 16.89
N ARG A 423 -2.17 -11.61 15.80
CA ARG A 423 -2.68 -11.30 14.46
C ARG A 423 -3.04 -12.61 13.75
N TRP A 424 -4.33 -12.78 13.48
CA TRP A 424 -4.90 -14.02 12.94
C TRP A 424 -5.53 -13.78 11.57
N ILE A 425 -5.22 -14.65 10.62
CA ILE A 425 -5.70 -14.62 9.24
C ILE A 425 -6.42 -15.95 9.01
N THR A 426 -7.75 -15.98 8.88
CA THR A 426 -8.48 -17.28 8.83
C THR A 426 -8.17 -18.05 7.54
N PHE A 427 -8.17 -17.37 6.40
CA PHE A 427 -7.91 -17.93 5.07
C PHE A 427 -6.90 -17.07 4.32
N ASN A 428 -6.00 -17.70 3.56
CA ASN A 428 -5.28 -17.05 2.48
C ASN A 428 -5.96 -17.30 1.13
N GLU A 429 -6.14 -16.23 0.35
CA GLU A 429 -6.63 -16.22 -1.03
C GLU A 429 -7.77 -17.20 -1.33
N PRO A 430 -8.96 -17.02 -0.75
CA PRO A 430 -10.09 -17.90 -1.04
C PRO A 430 -10.42 -17.91 -2.53
N HIS A 431 -10.45 -16.76 -3.22
CA HIS A 431 -10.56 -16.71 -4.68
C HIS A 431 -9.61 -17.69 -5.40
N THR A 432 -8.31 -17.66 -5.08
CA THR A 432 -7.27 -18.40 -5.82
C THR A 432 -7.41 -19.90 -5.62
N PHE A 433 -7.48 -20.40 -4.38
CA PHE A 433 -7.59 -21.85 -4.16
C PHE A 433 -8.95 -22.41 -4.61
N ILE A 434 -10.00 -21.58 -4.61
CA ILE A 434 -11.32 -21.97 -5.07
C ILE A 434 -11.36 -22.08 -6.59
N TRP A 435 -10.93 -21.05 -7.32
CA TRP A 435 -10.92 -21.09 -8.79
C TRP A 435 -9.92 -22.12 -9.31
N PHE A 436 -8.70 -22.20 -8.76
CA PHE A 436 -7.69 -23.14 -9.24
C PHE A 436 -7.94 -24.59 -8.77
N GLY A 437 -8.56 -24.80 -7.60
CA GLY A 437 -8.83 -26.13 -7.03
C GLY A 437 -10.17 -26.76 -7.42
N TYR A 438 -11.19 -25.94 -7.73
CA TYR A 438 -12.58 -26.37 -8.02
C TYR A 438 -13.15 -25.83 -9.34
N GLY A 439 -12.43 -24.92 -10.02
CA GLY A 439 -12.79 -24.39 -11.34
C GLY A 439 -11.90 -24.92 -12.46
N LEU A 440 -10.61 -24.60 -12.42
CA LEU A 440 -9.58 -25.06 -13.38
C LEU A 440 -8.99 -26.44 -13.01
N GLY A 441 -9.13 -26.87 -11.75
CA GLY A 441 -8.57 -28.10 -11.20
C GLY A 441 -7.03 -28.22 -11.29
N ILE A 442 -6.31 -27.12 -11.53
CA ILE A 442 -4.84 -27.12 -11.68
C ILE A 442 -4.12 -27.17 -10.33
N HIS A 443 -4.81 -26.80 -9.25
CA HIS A 443 -4.35 -26.90 -7.87
C HIS A 443 -5.15 -27.97 -7.12
N ALA A 444 -4.69 -28.39 -5.94
CA ALA A 444 -5.46 -29.32 -5.10
C ALA A 444 -6.83 -28.70 -4.72
N PRO A 445 -7.93 -29.50 -4.67
CA PRO A 445 -7.99 -30.95 -4.85
C PRO A 445 -8.08 -31.43 -6.30
N GLY A 446 -8.05 -30.54 -7.30
CA GLY A 446 -7.95 -30.90 -8.71
C GLY A 446 -9.28 -31.07 -9.45
N ARG A 447 -10.35 -30.42 -9.00
CA ARG A 447 -11.71 -30.59 -9.55
C ARG A 447 -11.99 -29.56 -10.65
N CYS A 448 -12.59 -30.01 -11.76
CA CYS A 448 -13.01 -29.18 -12.88
C CYS A 448 -14.07 -29.90 -13.75
N THR A 449 -14.79 -29.17 -14.59
CA THR A 449 -15.65 -29.75 -15.62
C THR A 449 -14.83 -30.21 -16.83
N GLN A 450 -14.98 -31.48 -17.18
CA GLN A 450 -14.41 -32.09 -18.38
C GLN A 450 -14.76 -31.30 -19.66
N GLY A 451 -13.75 -30.98 -20.48
CA GLY A 451 -13.92 -30.32 -21.78
C GLY A 451 -14.24 -28.82 -21.73
N VAL A 452 -14.30 -28.18 -20.55
CA VAL A 452 -14.55 -26.73 -20.42
C VAL A 452 -13.24 -25.92 -20.40
N LYS A 453 -12.24 -26.40 -19.67
CA LYS A 453 -10.87 -25.84 -19.65
C LYS A 453 -9.78 -26.89 -19.89
N ARG A 454 -10.09 -28.16 -19.62
CA ARG A 454 -9.16 -29.31 -19.63
C ARG A 454 -9.89 -30.61 -19.93
N ASP A 455 -9.16 -31.55 -20.54
CA ASP A 455 -9.67 -32.85 -21.00
C ASP A 455 -9.26 -34.03 -20.09
N ASP A 456 -8.65 -33.77 -18.94
CA ASP A 456 -8.25 -34.79 -17.94
C ASP A 456 -9.04 -34.69 -16.61
N CYS A 457 -10.04 -33.80 -16.51
CA CYS A 457 -10.79 -33.55 -15.28
C CYS A 457 -11.46 -34.81 -14.70
N GLU A 458 -12.11 -35.65 -15.52
CA GLU A 458 -12.73 -36.91 -15.04
C GLU A 458 -11.69 -37.90 -14.48
N GLN A 459 -10.46 -37.86 -15.00
CA GLN A 459 -9.37 -38.74 -14.59
C GLN A 459 -8.71 -38.23 -13.30
N VAL A 460 -8.57 -36.91 -13.17
CA VAL A 460 -8.04 -36.24 -11.98
C VAL A 460 -9.13 -36.18 -10.90
N ARG A 461 -8.99 -37.06 -9.89
CA ARG A 461 -9.84 -37.10 -8.68
C ARG A 461 -11.34 -37.38 -8.91
N GLY A 462 -11.76 -37.68 -10.14
CA GLY A 462 -13.15 -38.01 -10.49
C GLY A 462 -13.99 -36.83 -10.97
N GLY A 463 -13.37 -35.76 -11.47
CA GLY A 463 -14.06 -34.59 -12.03
C GLY A 463 -14.77 -33.73 -11.00
N GLY A 464 -15.43 -32.69 -11.50
CA GLY A 464 -16.29 -31.77 -10.75
C GLY A 464 -17.10 -30.86 -11.66
N ASN A 465 -17.68 -29.80 -11.12
CA ASN A 465 -18.49 -28.84 -11.87
C ASN A 465 -18.06 -27.37 -11.64
N SER A 466 -17.25 -26.83 -12.55
CA SER A 466 -16.75 -25.46 -12.57
C SER A 466 -17.84 -24.38 -12.64
N SER A 467 -19.10 -24.74 -12.95
CA SER A 467 -20.25 -23.82 -12.98
C SER A 467 -20.91 -23.59 -11.61
N THR A 468 -20.67 -24.48 -10.63
CA THR A 468 -21.35 -24.46 -9.31
C THR A 468 -20.40 -24.64 -8.13
N GLU A 469 -19.37 -25.50 -8.25
CA GLU A 469 -18.49 -25.81 -7.14
C GLU A 469 -17.72 -24.60 -6.59
N PRO A 470 -17.17 -23.67 -7.42
CA PRO A 470 -16.57 -22.45 -6.91
C PRO A 470 -17.51 -21.64 -6.00
N TYR A 471 -18.80 -21.59 -6.32
CA TYR A 471 -19.81 -20.85 -5.55
C TYR A 471 -20.21 -21.54 -4.24
N ILE A 472 -20.38 -22.87 -4.26
CA ILE A 472 -20.65 -23.68 -3.06
C ILE A 472 -19.47 -23.57 -2.08
N VAL A 473 -18.24 -23.69 -2.59
CA VAL A 473 -17.02 -23.60 -1.78
C VAL A 473 -16.85 -22.20 -1.20
N ALA A 474 -16.99 -21.14 -2.00
CA ALA A 474 -16.86 -19.76 -1.52
C ALA A 474 -17.89 -19.44 -0.41
N HIS A 475 -19.13 -19.89 -0.58
CA HIS A 475 -20.18 -19.74 0.43
C HIS A 475 -19.81 -20.41 1.76
N ASN A 476 -19.40 -21.69 1.73
CA ASN A 476 -18.95 -22.41 2.92
C ASN A 476 -17.71 -21.76 3.58
N VAL A 477 -16.76 -21.23 2.79
CA VAL A 477 -15.55 -20.56 3.29
C VAL A 477 -15.87 -19.21 3.95
N ILE A 478 -16.82 -18.43 3.41
CA ILE A 478 -17.27 -17.17 4.03
C ILE A 478 -17.93 -17.43 5.39
N ILE A 479 -18.79 -18.45 5.49
CA ILE A 479 -19.42 -18.84 6.76
C ILE A 479 -18.38 -19.39 7.75
N ALA A 480 -17.41 -20.19 7.29
CA ALA A 480 -16.31 -20.70 8.12
C ALA A 480 -15.42 -19.57 8.67
N HIS A 481 -15.12 -18.55 7.86
CA HIS A 481 -14.41 -17.34 8.28
C HIS A 481 -15.19 -16.61 9.38
N ALA A 482 -16.46 -16.30 9.12
CA ALA A 482 -17.36 -15.62 10.06
C ALA A 482 -17.49 -16.37 11.39
N THR A 483 -17.62 -17.69 11.35
CA THR A 483 -17.74 -18.55 12.53
C THR A 483 -16.45 -18.55 13.36
N ALA A 484 -15.29 -18.70 12.73
CA ALA A 484 -13.99 -18.61 13.41
C ALA A 484 -13.73 -17.23 14.02
N VAL A 485 -14.11 -16.15 13.33
CA VAL A 485 -14.02 -14.77 13.86
C VAL A 485 -14.94 -14.58 15.06
N LYS A 486 -16.19 -15.06 14.99
CA LYS A 486 -17.11 -15.02 16.13
C LYS A 486 -16.55 -15.78 17.33
N THR A 487 -16.04 -16.99 17.12
CA THR A 487 -15.36 -17.78 18.16
C THR A 487 -14.19 -17.03 18.78
N TYR A 488 -13.36 -16.35 17.97
CA TYR A 488 -12.24 -15.53 18.47
C TYR A 488 -12.71 -14.37 19.33
N ARG A 489 -13.70 -13.60 18.86
CA ARG A 489 -14.22 -12.40 19.55
C ARG A 489 -14.95 -12.73 20.85
N ASP A 490 -15.75 -13.80 20.84
CA ASP A 490 -16.54 -14.21 22.00
C ASP A 490 -15.66 -14.79 23.13
N LYS A 491 -14.66 -15.62 22.78
CA LYS A 491 -13.85 -16.38 23.75
C LYS A 491 -12.51 -15.75 24.12
N TYR A 492 -11.81 -15.11 23.18
CA TYR A 492 -10.37 -14.88 23.31
C TYR A 492 -9.92 -13.42 23.13
N GLN A 493 -10.52 -12.66 22.22
CA GLN A 493 -10.02 -11.33 21.83
C GLN A 493 -9.82 -10.37 23.02
N LYS A 494 -10.73 -10.38 23.99
CA LYS A 494 -10.69 -9.51 25.18
C LYS A 494 -9.49 -9.75 26.08
N GLU A 495 -9.06 -11.01 26.21
CA GLU A 495 -7.92 -11.40 27.05
C GLU A 495 -6.60 -11.37 26.26
N GLN A 496 -6.65 -11.79 24.99
CA GLN A 496 -5.47 -11.90 24.15
C GLN A 496 -5.04 -10.58 23.50
N ILE A 497 -5.96 -9.62 23.34
CA ILE A 497 -5.74 -8.32 22.70
C ILE A 497 -5.19 -8.47 21.26
N GLY A 498 -5.69 -9.48 20.55
CA GLY A 498 -5.36 -9.75 19.15
C GLY A 498 -6.39 -9.21 18.16
N MET A 499 -6.02 -9.18 16.88
CA MET A 499 -6.93 -8.85 15.77
C MET A 499 -7.07 -10.05 14.83
N ILE A 500 -8.24 -10.21 14.21
CA ILE A 500 -8.54 -11.28 13.27
C ILE A 500 -9.17 -10.74 11.97
N GLY A 501 -8.83 -11.39 10.85
CA GLY A 501 -9.38 -11.12 9.53
C GLY A 501 -9.02 -12.23 8.55
N TRP A 502 -8.83 -11.89 7.28
CA TRP A 502 -8.39 -12.79 6.21
C TRP A 502 -7.49 -12.06 5.20
N ALA A 503 -6.85 -12.79 4.31
CA ALA A 503 -6.06 -12.26 3.21
C ALA A 503 -6.73 -12.62 1.88
N LEU A 504 -7.11 -11.63 1.08
CA LEU A 504 -7.80 -11.81 -0.20
C LEU A 504 -6.89 -11.38 -1.36
N SER A 505 -6.75 -12.21 -2.39
CA SER A 505 -6.05 -11.80 -3.62
C SER A 505 -6.86 -10.78 -4.42
N SER A 506 -6.19 -9.79 -5.00
CA SER A 506 -6.76 -8.96 -6.07
C SER A 506 -5.67 -8.39 -6.97
N ASP A 507 -5.86 -8.53 -8.28
CA ASP A 507 -5.19 -7.66 -9.24
C ASP A 507 -5.79 -6.24 -9.19
N TYR A 508 -5.09 -5.27 -9.79
CA TYR A 508 -5.74 -4.04 -10.23
C TYR A 508 -6.07 -4.12 -11.73
N ASN A 509 -7.21 -3.55 -12.10
CA ASN A 509 -7.79 -3.69 -13.42
C ASN A 509 -7.92 -2.31 -14.09
N GLU A 510 -7.01 -2.01 -15.01
CA GLU A 510 -7.12 -0.86 -15.89
C GLU A 510 -8.15 -1.16 -17.01
N PRO A 511 -8.92 -0.17 -17.49
CA PRO A 511 -9.72 -0.35 -18.70
C PRO A 511 -8.84 -0.48 -19.94
N PHE A 512 -9.20 -1.39 -20.84
CA PHE A 512 -8.52 -1.60 -22.13
C PHE A 512 -8.58 -0.35 -23.02
N ASP A 513 -9.72 0.34 -23.03
CA ASP A 513 -9.88 1.71 -23.52
C ASP A 513 -10.43 2.64 -22.42
N LEU A 514 -9.61 3.60 -21.97
CA LEU A 514 -10.00 4.64 -21.00
C LEU A 514 -11.15 5.54 -21.49
N GLU A 515 -11.45 5.57 -22.79
CA GLU A 515 -12.57 6.32 -23.35
C GLU A 515 -13.88 5.51 -23.39
N ASN A 516 -13.82 4.19 -23.18
CA ASN A 516 -14.96 3.28 -23.22
C ASN A 516 -15.53 3.05 -21.81
N PRO A 517 -16.74 3.54 -21.48
CA PRO A 517 -17.34 3.32 -20.17
C PRO A 517 -17.55 1.83 -19.83
N GLN A 518 -17.69 0.97 -20.84
CA GLN A 518 -17.87 -0.48 -20.63
C GLN A 518 -16.59 -1.15 -20.13
N ASP A 519 -15.41 -0.72 -20.60
CA ASP A 519 -14.13 -1.24 -20.12
C ASP A 519 -13.82 -0.75 -18.69
N VAL A 520 -14.25 0.47 -18.35
CA VAL A 520 -14.15 1.02 -16.98
C VAL A 520 -15.01 0.20 -16.01
N GLU A 521 -16.25 -0.12 -16.36
CA GLU A 521 -17.12 -0.95 -15.53
C GLU A 521 -16.70 -2.42 -15.52
N ALA A 522 -16.13 -2.94 -16.60
CA ALA A 522 -15.54 -4.27 -16.64
C ALA A 522 -14.34 -4.39 -15.67
N GLY A 523 -13.49 -3.35 -15.60
CA GLY A 523 -12.41 -3.29 -14.61
C GLY A 523 -12.91 -3.30 -13.16
N ASN A 524 -13.98 -2.54 -12.86
CA ASN A 524 -14.65 -2.58 -11.56
C ASN A 524 -15.28 -3.96 -11.27
N THR A 525 -15.95 -4.55 -12.27
CA THR A 525 -16.59 -5.86 -12.20
C THR A 525 -15.60 -6.97 -11.88
N GLN A 526 -14.39 -6.97 -12.47
CA GLN A 526 -13.37 -7.97 -12.15
C GLN A 526 -12.89 -7.88 -10.69
N ILE A 527 -12.71 -6.67 -10.14
CA ILE A 527 -12.36 -6.51 -8.71
C ILE A 527 -13.52 -6.99 -7.81
N LEU A 528 -14.77 -6.81 -8.23
CA LEU A 528 -15.93 -7.33 -7.50
C LEU A 528 -16.02 -8.87 -7.56
N PHE A 529 -15.76 -9.52 -8.71
CA PHE A 529 -15.76 -10.98 -8.84
C PHE A 529 -14.59 -11.66 -8.09
N GLN A 530 -13.47 -10.96 -7.92
CA GLN A 530 -12.28 -11.49 -7.25
C GLN A 530 -12.26 -11.16 -5.75
N PHE A 531 -12.33 -9.88 -5.39
CA PHE A 531 -12.20 -9.38 -4.02
C PHE A 531 -13.56 -9.10 -3.35
N GLY A 532 -14.46 -8.42 -4.08
CA GLY A 532 -15.80 -8.08 -3.58
C GLY A 532 -16.64 -9.30 -3.22
N TRP A 533 -16.48 -10.42 -3.94
CA TRP A 533 -17.16 -11.69 -3.72
C TRP A 533 -17.05 -12.19 -2.27
N PHE A 534 -15.93 -11.89 -1.61
CA PHE A 534 -15.66 -12.24 -0.22
C PHE A 534 -15.90 -11.05 0.72
N MET A 535 -15.48 -9.83 0.35
CA MET A 535 -15.52 -8.66 1.25
C MET A 535 -16.89 -7.95 1.30
N ASP A 536 -17.68 -7.93 0.21
CA ASP A 536 -19.04 -7.36 0.25
C ASP A 536 -19.95 -8.11 1.25
N PRO A 537 -19.91 -9.46 1.34
CA PRO A 537 -20.58 -10.18 2.42
C PRO A 537 -20.17 -9.71 3.80
N THR A 538 -18.87 -9.53 4.09
CA THR A 538 -18.41 -9.19 5.44
C THR A 538 -18.62 -7.72 5.81
N VAL A 539 -18.73 -6.79 4.85
CA VAL A 539 -19.02 -5.37 5.14
C VAL A 539 -20.52 -5.06 5.02
N PHE A 540 -21.17 -5.47 3.93
CA PHE A 540 -22.54 -5.10 3.62
C PHE A 540 -23.57 -6.18 3.98
N GLY A 541 -23.14 -7.43 4.16
CA GLY A 541 -24.02 -8.56 4.46
C GLY A 541 -24.66 -9.20 3.21
N LYS A 542 -24.11 -8.96 2.01
CA LYS A 542 -24.60 -9.57 0.76
C LYS A 542 -23.48 -9.74 -0.24
N TYR A 543 -23.66 -10.61 -1.23
CA TYR A 543 -22.78 -10.66 -2.40
C TYR A 543 -22.88 -9.36 -3.23
N PRO A 544 -21.86 -9.07 -4.07
CA PRO A 544 -21.90 -7.93 -4.98
C PRO A 544 -23.12 -7.95 -5.91
N ASP A 545 -23.75 -6.79 -6.11
CA ASP A 545 -24.98 -6.69 -6.92
C ASP A 545 -24.76 -7.09 -8.40
N ASN A 546 -23.56 -6.89 -8.95
CA ASN A 546 -23.24 -7.35 -10.31
C ASN A 546 -23.19 -8.89 -10.38
N MET A 547 -22.61 -9.55 -9.37
CA MET A 547 -22.61 -11.02 -9.28
C MET A 547 -24.03 -11.58 -9.20
N THR A 548 -24.89 -11.04 -8.34
CA THR A 548 -26.29 -11.51 -8.20
C THR A 548 -27.16 -11.22 -9.43
N ASN A 549 -26.78 -10.24 -10.26
CA ASN A 549 -27.48 -9.91 -11.50
C ASN A 549 -26.98 -10.72 -12.72
N GLN A 550 -25.75 -11.25 -12.67
CA GLN A 550 -25.14 -12.03 -13.76
C GLN A 550 -25.28 -13.54 -13.55
N ILE A 551 -25.19 -14.01 -12.30
CA ILE A 551 -25.23 -15.43 -11.93
C ILE A 551 -26.66 -15.82 -11.53
N SER A 552 -27.12 -16.99 -11.99
CA SER A 552 -28.45 -17.50 -11.64
C SER A 552 -28.53 -17.98 -10.18
N GLU A 553 -29.68 -17.76 -9.53
CA GLU A 553 -29.97 -18.13 -8.13
C GLU A 553 -29.69 -19.61 -7.81
N ASN A 554 -29.78 -20.49 -8.80
CA ASN A 554 -29.48 -21.92 -8.66
C ASN A 554 -27.97 -22.26 -8.58
N ARG A 555 -27.08 -21.27 -8.78
CA ARG A 555 -25.61 -21.47 -8.80
C ARG A 555 -24.88 -20.68 -7.73
N LEU A 556 -25.31 -19.44 -7.44
CA LEU A 556 -24.81 -18.64 -6.31
C LEU A 556 -25.72 -18.84 -5.08
N PRO A 557 -25.28 -19.56 -4.02
CA PRO A 557 -26.12 -19.81 -2.85
C PRO A 557 -26.46 -18.52 -2.11
N SER A 558 -27.64 -18.43 -1.50
CA SER A 558 -28.05 -17.30 -0.65
C SER A 558 -27.74 -17.57 0.82
N PHE A 559 -27.36 -16.54 1.58
CA PHE A 559 -27.20 -16.63 3.03
C PHE A 559 -28.57 -16.63 3.73
N THR A 560 -28.73 -17.47 4.74
CA THR A 560 -29.82 -17.33 5.71
C THR A 560 -29.58 -16.13 6.63
N GLU A 561 -30.65 -15.66 7.29
CA GLU A 561 -30.55 -14.60 8.32
C GLU A 561 -29.56 -14.97 9.44
N GLN A 562 -29.42 -16.25 9.79
CA GLN A 562 -28.50 -16.68 10.85
C GLN A 562 -27.02 -16.59 10.41
N GLU A 563 -26.73 -16.90 9.14
CA GLU A 563 -25.40 -16.74 8.56
C GLU A 563 -25.07 -15.26 8.36
N PHE A 564 -26.02 -14.47 7.85
CA PHE A 564 -25.91 -13.01 7.71
C PHE A 564 -25.47 -12.33 9.02
N GLN A 565 -26.12 -12.66 10.15
CA GLN A 565 -25.83 -12.07 11.46
C GLN A 565 -24.46 -12.44 12.05
N ILE A 566 -23.77 -13.46 11.53
CA ILE A 566 -22.37 -13.76 11.92
C ILE A 566 -21.34 -13.27 10.89
N ILE A 567 -21.70 -13.18 9.61
CA ILE A 567 -20.81 -12.70 8.54
C ILE A 567 -20.65 -11.17 8.61
N LYS A 568 -21.72 -10.43 8.90
CA LYS A 568 -21.66 -8.97 8.86
C LYS A 568 -20.75 -8.42 9.97
N GLY A 569 -19.71 -7.70 9.56
CA GLY A 569 -18.68 -7.13 10.41
C GLY A 569 -17.57 -8.11 10.82
N SER A 570 -17.42 -9.29 10.19
CA SER A 570 -16.50 -10.36 10.62
C SER A 570 -15.00 -10.09 10.39
N TYR A 571 -14.52 -8.86 10.50
CA TYR A 571 -13.11 -8.52 10.34
C TYR A 571 -12.70 -7.36 11.27
N ASP A 572 -11.44 -7.36 11.71
CA ASP A 572 -10.80 -6.24 12.41
C ASP A 572 -9.88 -5.42 11.48
N PHE A 573 -9.48 -6.00 10.34
CA PHE A 573 -8.69 -5.37 9.27
C PHE A 573 -9.06 -5.96 7.90
N ILE A 574 -8.75 -5.23 6.82
CA ILE A 574 -8.90 -5.69 5.44
C ILE A 574 -7.54 -6.16 4.92
N GLY A 575 -7.38 -7.45 4.62
CA GLY A 575 -6.12 -8.01 4.10
C GLY A 575 -6.12 -8.16 2.59
N ILE A 576 -5.09 -7.63 1.92
CA ILE A 576 -4.84 -7.88 0.49
C ILE A 576 -3.54 -8.66 0.25
N ASN A 577 -3.61 -9.56 -0.73
CA ASN A 577 -2.47 -10.04 -1.49
C ASN A 577 -2.54 -9.40 -2.88
N HIS A 578 -1.43 -8.84 -3.36
CA HIS A 578 -1.41 -8.12 -4.63
C HIS A 578 -0.05 -8.24 -5.31
N TYR A 579 -0.05 -8.64 -6.57
CA TYR A 579 1.18 -8.96 -7.32
C TYR A 579 1.29 -8.23 -8.66
N THR A 580 0.18 -8.05 -9.37
CA THR A 580 0.18 -7.63 -10.78
C THR A 580 -1.10 -6.84 -11.14
N SER A 581 -1.31 -6.58 -12.43
CA SER A 581 -2.46 -5.85 -12.96
C SER A 581 -2.76 -6.29 -14.39
N ARG A 582 -3.93 -5.92 -14.89
CA ARG A 582 -4.37 -6.21 -16.27
C ARG A 582 -5.07 -5.03 -16.93
N TYR A 583 -5.11 -5.07 -18.27
CA TYR A 583 -6.11 -4.33 -19.05
C TYR A 583 -7.35 -5.20 -19.23
N ILE A 584 -8.53 -4.68 -18.91
CA ILE A 584 -9.80 -5.40 -18.95
C ILE A 584 -10.75 -4.78 -19.99
N THR A 585 -11.44 -5.64 -20.75
CA THR A 585 -12.55 -5.25 -21.64
C THR A 585 -13.75 -6.17 -21.44
N THR A 586 -14.91 -5.84 -22.00
CA THR A 586 -16.09 -6.71 -21.99
C THR A 586 -15.96 -7.89 -22.96
N GLN A 587 -16.46 -9.07 -22.57
CA GLN A 587 -16.62 -10.24 -23.44
C GLN A 587 -18.06 -10.33 -23.99
N SER A 588 -18.21 -10.74 -25.25
CA SER A 588 -19.51 -10.83 -25.94
C SER A 588 -20.21 -12.18 -25.84
N GLN A 589 -19.54 -13.21 -25.31
CA GLN A 589 -20.05 -14.58 -25.23
C GLN A 589 -19.84 -15.13 -23.81
N ALA A 590 -20.96 -15.48 -23.16
CA ALA A 590 -20.95 -16.17 -21.88
C ALA A 590 -20.45 -17.62 -22.04
N GLY A 591 -19.78 -18.13 -21.01
CA GLY A 591 -19.51 -19.55 -20.84
C GLY A 591 -20.50 -20.17 -19.85
N ASN A 592 -20.01 -21.07 -19.00
CA ASN A 592 -20.75 -21.62 -17.87
C ASN A 592 -19.76 -21.99 -16.75
N ASP A 593 -18.99 -21.00 -16.30
CA ASP A 593 -18.02 -21.09 -15.22
C ASP A 593 -17.80 -19.71 -14.57
N TRP A 594 -17.23 -19.68 -13.36
CA TRP A 594 -17.04 -18.44 -12.60
C TRP A 594 -16.28 -17.34 -13.38
N GLU A 595 -15.29 -17.72 -14.19
CA GLU A 595 -14.46 -16.77 -14.94
C GLU A 595 -15.27 -16.07 -16.02
N SER A 596 -16.08 -16.83 -16.76
CA SER A 596 -16.93 -16.30 -17.83
C SER A 596 -18.22 -15.63 -17.34
N ASP A 597 -18.70 -15.94 -16.13
CA ASP A 597 -19.86 -15.30 -15.50
C ASP A 597 -19.67 -13.79 -15.27
N SER A 598 -18.42 -13.35 -15.09
CA SER A 598 -18.05 -11.92 -14.98
C SER A 598 -18.33 -11.11 -16.26
N MET A 599 -18.41 -11.79 -17.42
CA MET A 599 -18.50 -11.21 -18.76
C MET A 599 -17.34 -10.25 -19.12
N ILE A 600 -16.15 -10.44 -18.51
CA ILE A 600 -14.94 -9.68 -18.83
C ILE A 600 -13.93 -10.52 -19.63
N LYS A 601 -12.96 -9.84 -20.24
CA LYS A 601 -11.78 -10.42 -20.86
C LYS A 601 -10.52 -9.67 -20.43
N GLN A 602 -9.51 -10.40 -19.98
CA GLN A 602 -8.20 -9.85 -19.65
C GLN A 602 -7.31 -9.66 -20.89
N SER A 603 -6.38 -8.71 -20.81
CA SER A 603 -5.31 -8.46 -21.77
C SER A 603 -4.05 -7.95 -21.07
N THR A 604 -2.88 -8.30 -21.62
CA THR A 604 -1.58 -7.75 -21.20
C THR A 604 -1.27 -6.40 -21.86
N THR A 605 -1.96 -6.08 -22.96
CA THR A 605 -1.84 -4.82 -23.72
C THR A 605 -3.17 -4.06 -23.77
N ASN A 606 -3.10 -2.74 -23.92
CA ASN A 606 -4.28 -1.89 -24.11
C ASN A 606 -4.64 -1.73 -25.61
N LYS A 607 -5.69 -0.93 -25.88
CA LYS A 607 -6.15 -0.49 -27.21
C LYS A 607 -5.04 -0.03 -28.17
N GLU A 608 -4.00 0.66 -27.70
CA GLU A 608 -2.85 1.10 -28.52
C GLU A 608 -1.70 0.08 -28.58
N GLY A 609 -1.90 -1.15 -28.08
CA GLY A 609 -0.89 -2.20 -28.04
C GLY A 609 0.17 -2.01 -26.95
N LYS A 610 0.04 -1.03 -26.05
CA LYS A 610 1.00 -0.82 -24.96
C LYS A 610 0.84 -1.92 -23.90
N ILE A 611 1.92 -2.65 -23.62
CA ILE A 611 1.98 -3.61 -22.51
C ILE A 611 1.88 -2.89 -21.14
N ILE A 612 1.22 -3.51 -20.17
CA ILE A 612 0.99 -2.90 -18.85
C ILE A 612 2.29 -2.72 -18.04
N GLY A 613 3.20 -3.68 -18.11
CA GLY A 613 4.51 -3.67 -17.44
C GLY A 613 5.42 -4.81 -17.96
N PRO A 614 6.68 -4.90 -17.51
CA PRO A 614 7.55 -6.04 -17.82
C PRO A 614 7.09 -7.29 -17.06
N SER A 615 7.30 -8.47 -17.66
CA SER A 615 6.97 -9.76 -17.03
C SER A 615 8.04 -10.20 -16.02
N GLY A 616 7.62 -10.91 -14.98
CA GLY A 616 8.46 -11.84 -14.23
C GLY A 616 8.70 -13.15 -14.99
N ASP A 617 9.33 -14.15 -14.34
CA ASP A 617 9.48 -15.51 -14.90
C ASP A 617 8.16 -16.31 -14.87
N SER A 618 7.20 -15.86 -14.06
CA SER A 618 5.82 -16.34 -14.08
C SER A 618 5.00 -15.55 -15.11
N ASP A 619 4.51 -16.21 -16.15
CA ASP A 619 3.78 -15.58 -17.28
C ASP A 619 2.56 -14.73 -16.87
N TRP A 620 2.00 -14.97 -15.69
CA TRP A 620 0.86 -14.23 -15.15
C TRP A 620 1.26 -12.92 -14.44
N LEU A 621 2.54 -12.69 -14.12
CA LEU A 621 2.97 -11.58 -13.27
C LEU A 621 3.67 -10.49 -14.09
N LEU A 622 2.92 -9.44 -14.43
CA LEU A 622 3.46 -8.22 -15.03
C LEU A 622 3.57 -7.10 -13.98
N VAL A 623 4.74 -6.48 -13.91
CA VAL A 623 5.13 -5.52 -12.86
C VAL A 623 4.46 -4.17 -13.08
N TYR A 624 3.47 -3.82 -12.23
CA TYR A 624 2.72 -2.56 -12.35
C TYR A 624 2.47 -1.92 -10.96
N PRO A 625 3.48 -1.22 -10.38
CA PRO A 625 3.40 -0.68 -9.02
C PRO A 625 2.24 0.27 -8.73
N LEU A 626 1.80 1.03 -9.74
CA LEU A 626 0.66 1.94 -9.62
C LEU A 626 -0.67 1.20 -9.38
N GLY A 627 -0.74 -0.08 -9.76
CA GLY A 627 -1.88 -0.96 -9.49
C GLY A 627 -2.15 -1.11 -8.00
N LEU A 628 -1.11 -1.29 -7.18
CA LEU A 628 -1.26 -1.39 -5.72
C LEU A 628 -1.90 -0.13 -5.14
N ARG A 629 -1.40 1.05 -5.51
CA ARG A 629 -1.94 2.34 -5.05
C ARG A 629 -3.40 2.54 -5.49
N LYS A 630 -3.73 2.21 -6.74
CA LYS A 630 -5.11 2.31 -7.26
C LYS A 630 -6.05 1.30 -6.59
N LEU A 631 -5.61 0.07 -6.32
CA LEU A 631 -6.37 -0.95 -5.62
C LEU A 631 -6.63 -0.56 -4.15
N LEU A 632 -5.60 -0.15 -3.41
CA LEU A 632 -5.73 0.37 -2.04
C LEU A 632 -6.76 1.51 -1.98
N LYS A 633 -6.75 2.40 -2.98
CA LYS A 633 -7.71 3.50 -3.09
C LYS A 633 -9.13 3.03 -3.42
N TRP A 634 -9.30 2.05 -4.31
CA TRP A 634 -10.61 1.44 -4.58
C TRP A 634 -11.19 0.77 -3.32
N ILE A 635 -10.38 0.00 -2.59
CA ILE A 635 -10.76 -0.69 -1.35
C ILE A 635 -11.15 0.34 -0.28
N ASN A 636 -10.31 1.33 -0.02
CA ASN A 636 -10.60 2.39 0.96
C ASN A 636 -11.90 3.14 0.62
N ASN A 637 -12.12 3.47 -0.65
CA ASN A 637 -13.31 4.19 -1.09
C ASN A 637 -14.58 3.33 -1.01
N ARG A 638 -14.49 2.02 -1.26
CA ARG A 638 -15.64 1.11 -1.20
C ARG A 638 -16.05 0.78 0.23
N TYR A 639 -15.09 0.50 1.11
CA TYR A 639 -15.36 -0.05 2.45
C TYR A 639 -15.22 0.96 3.59
N SER A 640 -14.96 2.25 3.30
CA SER A 640 -15.20 3.33 4.25
C SER A 640 -16.70 3.47 4.52
N THR A 641 -17.13 3.03 5.70
CA THR A 641 -18.53 3.13 6.14
C THR A 641 -18.71 4.28 7.14
N ILE A 642 -19.95 4.55 7.55
CA ILE A 642 -20.24 5.54 8.60
C ILE A 642 -19.63 5.10 9.94
N ASP A 643 -19.68 3.80 10.24
CA ASP A 643 -19.18 3.21 11.48
C ASP A 643 -17.66 2.92 11.45
N GLN A 644 -17.09 2.75 10.25
CA GLN A 644 -15.66 2.56 10.01
C GLN A 644 -15.15 3.44 8.84
N PRO A 645 -14.94 4.75 9.06
CA PRO A 645 -14.27 5.61 8.09
C PRO A 645 -12.76 5.31 8.05
N ASN A 646 -12.19 5.17 6.85
CA ASN A 646 -10.77 4.85 6.61
C ASN A 646 -10.33 3.53 7.30
N PRO A 647 -10.88 2.37 6.89
CA PRO A 647 -10.62 1.07 7.52
C PRO A 647 -9.14 0.67 7.44
N GLN A 648 -8.66 -0.08 8.43
CA GLN A 648 -7.27 -0.57 8.46
C GLN A 648 -7.03 -1.61 7.36
N ILE A 649 -6.04 -1.36 6.50
CA ILE A 649 -5.63 -2.26 5.41
C ILE A 649 -4.26 -2.87 5.70
N CYS A 650 -4.09 -4.16 5.41
CA CYS A 650 -2.86 -4.93 5.55
C CYS A 650 -2.43 -5.49 4.18
N VAL A 651 -1.20 -5.21 3.73
CA VAL A 651 -0.64 -5.90 2.55
C VAL A 651 0.10 -7.14 3.02
N PHE A 652 -0.45 -8.32 2.75
CA PHE A 652 0.02 -9.60 3.30
C PHE A 652 0.92 -10.41 2.37
N GLU A 653 0.87 -10.14 1.07
CA GLU A 653 1.77 -10.65 0.04
C GLU A 653 1.95 -9.61 -1.07
N ASN A 654 3.19 -9.35 -1.44
CA ASN A 654 3.59 -8.64 -2.65
C ASN A 654 5.03 -9.08 -3.00
N GLY A 655 5.33 -9.41 -4.26
CA GLY A 655 6.61 -10.03 -4.63
C GLY A 655 6.70 -10.42 -6.10
N VAL A 656 7.84 -10.98 -6.54
CA VAL A 656 8.06 -11.32 -7.96
C VAL A 656 9.09 -12.44 -8.18
N THR A 657 8.91 -13.20 -9.27
CA THR A 657 9.87 -14.14 -9.87
C THR A 657 10.77 -13.44 -10.87
N VAL A 658 12.10 -13.55 -10.75
CA VAL A 658 13.02 -12.83 -11.66
C VAL A 658 13.19 -13.61 -12.97
N PRO A 659 13.02 -12.99 -14.16
CA PRO A 659 13.14 -13.69 -15.44
C PRO A 659 14.44 -14.49 -15.58
N GLY A 660 14.29 -15.78 -15.85
CA GLY A 660 15.39 -16.76 -16.00
C GLY A 660 16.14 -17.13 -14.72
N GLU A 661 15.70 -16.73 -13.52
CA GLU A 661 16.43 -16.95 -12.26
C GLU A 661 16.73 -18.42 -11.97
N SER A 662 15.81 -19.33 -12.30
CA SER A 662 16.00 -20.78 -12.18
C SER A 662 17.00 -21.40 -13.16
N LYS A 663 17.43 -20.65 -14.18
CA LYS A 663 18.37 -21.07 -15.23
C LYS A 663 19.79 -20.49 -15.04
N LYS A 664 19.97 -19.60 -14.06
CA LYS A 664 21.26 -18.99 -13.69
C LYS A 664 22.10 -19.94 -12.81
N SER A 665 23.39 -19.64 -12.66
CA SER A 665 24.19 -20.18 -11.56
C SER A 665 23.81 -19.52 -10.23
N LEU A 666 24.30 -20.06 -9.10
CA LEU A 666 24.06 -19.49 -7.77
C LEU A 666 24.61 -18.05 -7.66
N GLU A 667 25.80 -17.83 -8.21
CA GLU A 667 26.49 -16.54 -8.27
C GLU A 667 25.63 -15.46 -8.95
N ASP A 668 25.04 -15.78 -10.11
CA ASP A 668 24.19 -14.85 -10.87
C ASP A 668 22.75 -14.74 -10.32
N ALA A 669 22.28 -15.76 -9.58
CA ALA A 669 20.92 -15.82 -9.03
C ALA A 669 20.76 -14.95 -7.77
N VAL A 670 21.79 -14.83 -6.93
CA VAL A 670 21.74 -13.93 -5.75
C VAL A 670 21.74 -12.44 -6.11
N HIS A 671 22.14 -12.08 -7.34
CA HIS A 671 22.12 -10.72 -7.86
C HIS A 671 20.77 -10.38 -8.54
N ASP A 672 19.70 -10.39 -7.76
CA ASP A 672 18.31 -10.35 -8.19
C ASP A 672 17.74 -8.94 -8.37
N GLN A 673 18.49 -8.04 -9.01
CA GLN A 673 18.18 -6.60 -9.13
C GLN A 673 16.77 -6.28 -9.70
N PHE A 674 16.16 -7.15 -10.51
CA PHE A 674 14.76 -6.99 -10.95
C PHE A 674 13.76 -7.03 -9.77
N ARG A 675 14.02 -7.86 -8.75
CA ARG A 675 13.25 -7.93 -7.51
C ARG A 675 13.50 -6.72 -6.60
N VAL A 676 14.73 -6.19 -6.58
CA VAL A 676 15.05 -4.91 -5.90
C VAL A 676 14.20 -3.76 -6.45
N GLU A 677 14.17 -3.58 -7.78
CA GLU A 677 13.41 -2.49 -8.40
C GLU A 677 11.88 -2.71 -8.32
N TYR A 678 11.41 -3.96 -8.36
CA TYR A 678 10.01 -4.29 -8.04
C TYR A 678 9.62 -3.76 -6.66
N TYR A 679 10.38 -4.12 -5.62
CA TYR A 679 10.07 -3.71 -4.26
C TYR A 679 10.15 -2.19 -4.06
N LYS A 680 11.14 -1.50 -4.65
CA LYS A 680 11.19 -0.02 -4.66
C LYS A 680 9.92 0.59 -5.24
N GLY A 681 9.49 0.12 -6.41
CA GLY A 681 8.32 0.64 -7.10
C GLY A 681 7.03 0.47 -6.28
N TYR A 682 6.77 -0.75 -5.80
CA TYR A 682 5.56 -1.07 -5.04
C TYR A 682 5.53 -0.37 -3.67
N ILE A 683 6.66 -0.34 -2.94
CA ILE A 683 6.75 0.33 -1.64
C ILE A 683 6.65 1.87 -1.79
N SER A 684 7.17 2.45 -2.87
CA SER A 684 6.95 3.88 -3.16
C SER A 684 5.47 4.19 -3.44
N ASN A 685 4.74 3.29 -4.11
CA ASN A 685 3.31 3.46 -4.39
C ASN A 685 2.43 3.23 -3.15
N LEU A 686 2.81 2.30 -2.28
CA LEU A 686 2.24 2.12 -0.93
C LEU A 686 2.43 3.38 -0.06
N ARG A 687 3.66 3.91 -0.01
CA ARG A 687 4.00 5.15 0.71
C ARG A 687 3.15 6.33 0.24
N ASP A 688 2.94 6.43 -1.07
CA ASP A 688 2.08 7.46 -1.65
C ASP A 688 0.58 7.24 -1.38
N ALA A 689 0.10 5.99 -1.31
CA ALA A 689 -1.27 5.67 -0.88
C ALA A 689 -1.53 6.15 0.57
N ILE A 690 -0.55 5.99 1.45
CA ILE A 690 -0.60 6.46 2.85
C ILE A 690 -0.51 8.00 2.90
N VAL A 691 0.55 8.58 2.35
CA VAL A 691 0.91 10.00 2.54
C VAL A 691 0.11 10.96 1.67
N LEU A 692 -0.25 10.59 0.43
CA LEU A 692 -0.91 11.49 -0.52
C LEU A 692 -2.40 11.19 -0.71
N ASP A 693 -2.81 9.92 -0.60
CA ASP A 693 -4.23 9.53 -0.65
C ASP A 693 -4.88 9.36 0.73
N GLY A 694 -4.10 9.39 1.81
CA GLY A 694 -4.59 9.35 3.21
C GLY A 694 -5.05 7.98 3.70
N ILE A 695 -4.67 6.90 3.00
CA ILE A 695 -5.21 5.55 3.22
C ILE A 695 -4.54 4.88 4.43
N ASN A 696 -5.35 4.35 5.34
CA ASN A 696 -4.95 3.69 6.60
C ASN A 696 -4.35 2.28 6.38
N VAL A 697 -3.21 2.20 5.69
CA VAL A 697 -2.44 0.95 5.57
C VAL A 697 -1.49 0.81 6.76
N ILE A 698 -1.48 -0.37 7.38
CA ILE A 698 -0.74 -0.63 8.64
C ILE A 698 0.35 -1.70 8.54
N SER A 699 0.43 -2.45 7.44
CA SER A 699 1.46 -3.48 7.23
C SER A 699 1.82 -3.71 5.77
N TYR A 700 3.03 -4.21 5.54
CA TYR A 700 3.48 -4.71 4.24
C TYR A 700 4.41 -5.92 4.41
N PHE A 701 4.01 -7.05 3.83
CA PHE A 701 4.74 -8.31 3.86
C PHE A 701 5.23 -8.70 2.46
N ALA A 702 6.55 -8.91 2.34
CA ALA A 702 7.19 -9.37 1.13
C ALA A 702 6.94 -10.89 0.90
N TRP A 703 6.54 -11.26 -0.32
CA TRP A 703 6.48 -12.65 -0.78
C TRP A 703 7.75 -12.98 -1.59
N SER A 704 8.68 -13.79 -1.11
CA SER A 704 8.68 -14.58 0.13
C SER A 704 9.99 -14.41 0.90
N LEU A 705 10.06 -14.92 2.14
CA LEU A 705 11.32 -14.97 2.91
C LEU A 705 12.40 -15.76 2.14
N ILE A 706 12.06 -16.99 1.75
CA ILE A 706 12.91 -17.94 1.03
C ILE A 706 12.22 -18.36 -0.28
N ASP A 707 13.03 -18.75 -1.27
CA ASP A 707 12.54 -19.58 -2.37
C ASP A 707 11.91 -20.85 -1.78
N ASN A 708 10.86 -21.37 -2.40
CA ASN A 708 10.02 -22.45 -1.86
C ASN A 708 9.27 -23.21 -2.97
N PHE A 709 8.41 -24.16 -2.60
CA PHE A 709 7.55 -24.91 -3.52
C PHE A 709 6.37 -24.06 -4.04
N GLU A 710 6.41 -23.62 -5.30
CA GLU A 710 5.42 -22.72 -5.91
C GLU A 710 4.28 -23.50 -6.61
N TRP A 711 3.58 -24.31 -5.81
CA TRP A 711 2.35 -25.03 -6.17
C TRP A 711 2.51 -25.89 -7.44
N SER A 712 1.68 -25.68 -8.48
CA SER A 712 1.76 -26.42 -9.74
C SER A 712 3.08 -26.22 -10.52
N ASN A 713 3.86 -25.18 -10.21
CA ASN A 713 5.15 -24.90 -10.86
C ASN A 713 6.33 -25.64 -10.21
N GLY A 714 6.11 -26.29 -9.06
CA GLY A 714 7.15 -26.96 -8.31
C GLY A 714 8.24 -25.99 -7.85
N TYR A 715 9.49 -26.39 -8.00
CA TYR A 715 10.67 -25.60 -7.62
C TYR A 715 11.25 -24.76 -8.79
N SER A 716 10.52 -24.65 -9.91
CA SER A 716 10.96 -23.89 -11.09
C SER A 716 10.84 -22.37 -10.95
N MET A 717 9.92 -21.91 -10.09
CA MET A 717 9.70 -20.51 -9.77
C MET A 717 10.40 -20.17 -8.44
N ARG A 718 10.91 -18.95 -8.33
CA ARG A 718 11.67 -18.46 -7.17
C ARG A 718 11.15 -17.08 -6.76
N PHE A 719 10.50 -16.98 -5.61
CA PHE A 719 9.95 -15.73 -5.06
C PHE A 719 10.78 -15.13 -3.92
N GLY A 720 11.75 -15.87 -3.39
CA GLY A 720 12.44 -15.54 -2.17
C GLY A 720 13.31 -14.29 -2.26
N LEU A 721 13.32 -13.53 -1.18
CA LEU A 721 14.41 -12.62 -0.81
C LEU A 721 15.73 -13.39 -0.56
N VAL A 722 15.64 -14.69 -0.26
CA VAL A 722 16.75 -15.59 0.06
C VAL A 722 16.70 -16.82 -0.84
N TYR A 723 17.83 -17.18 -1.44
CA TYR A 723 17.97 -18.34 -2.32
C TYR A 723 18.14 -19.62 -1.50
N VAL A 724 17.40 -20.68 -1.86
CA VAL A 724 17.58 -22.03 -1.31
C VAL A 724 18.21 -22.93 -2.38
N ASP A 725 19.35 -23.55 -2.06
CA ASP A 725 19.97 -24.53 -2.95
C ASP A 725 19.38 -25.94 -2.76
N TYR A 726 18.38 -26.25 -3.57
CA TYR A 726 17.69 -27.54 -3.61
C TYR A 726 18.57 -28.71 -4.08
N LYS A 727 19.79 -28.49 -4.61
CA LYS A 727 20.63 -29.55 -5.19
C LYS A 727 21.64 -30.16 -4.22
N ASP A 728 22.00 -29.42 -3.17
CA ASP A 728 22.98 -29.83 -2.16
C ASP A 728 22.33 -29.90 -0.77
N SER A 729 22.64 -28.94 0.10
CA SER A 729 22.37 -28.98 1.54
C SER A 729 21.15 -28.14 1.96
N GLN A 730 20.39 -27.59 1.01
CA GLN A 730 19.37 -26.56 1.22
C GLN A 730 19.91 -25.32 1.98
N THR A 731 21.16 -24.97 1.71
CA THR A 731 21.79 -23.78 2.27
C THR A 731 21.08 -22.51 1.79
N ARG A 732 20.89 -21.57 2.71
CA ARG A 732 20.26 -20.26 2.49
C ARG A 732 21.34 -19.24 2.10
N TYR A 733 21.15 -18.57 0.95
CA TYR A 733 22.01 -17.49 0.48
C TYR A 733 21.22 -16.18 0.33
N VAL A 734 21.63 -15.13 1.03
CA VAL A 734 20.97 -13.82 1.01
C VAL A 734 21.12 -13.14 -0.36
N LYS A 735 19.99 -12.87 -1.05
CA LYS A 735 19.98 -12.16 -2.34
C LYS A 735 20.10 -10.64 -2.14
N ASP A 736 20.40 -9.91 -3.20
CA ASP A 736 20.49 -8.44 -3.18
C ASP A 736 19.17 -7.77 -2.72
N SER A 737 18.02 -8.37 -3.03
CA SER A 737 16.71 -7.93 -2.54
C SER A 737 16.53 -8.05 -1.02
N ALA A 738 17.04 -9.11 -0.37
CA ALA A 738 17.05 -9.21 1.09
C ALA A 738 17.94 -8.13 1.72
N LEU A 739 19.12 -7.87 1.14
CA LEU A 739 20.04 -6.84 1.62
C LEU A 739 19.44 -5.44 1.47
N TRP A 740 18.79 -5.15 0.34
CA TRP A 740 18.05 -3.91 0.12
C TRP A 740 16.88 -3.77 1.10
N TYR A 741 16.07 -4.82 1.28
CA TYR A 741 14.90 -4.79 2.16
C TYR A 741 15.31 -4.62 3.63
N SER A 742 16.37 -5.32 4.07
CA SER A 742 17.01 -5.15 5.39
C SER A 742 17.41 -3.69 5.62
N LEU A 743 18.13 -3.07 4.68
CA LEU A 743 18.50 -1.65 4.77
C LEU A 743 17.27 -0.73 4.77
N PHE A 744 16.28 -1.02 3.93
CA PHE A 744 15.06 -0.24 3.87
C PHE A 744 14.27 -0.30 5.18
N ILE A 745 13.97 -1.46 5.76
CA ILE A 745 13.17 -1.55 6.99
C ILE A 745 13.89 -0.98 8.23
N GLN A 746 15.23 -0.86 8.19
CA GLN A 746 16.04 -0.27 9.26
C GLN A 746 16.22 1.26 9.13
N THR A 747 16.06 1.84 7.93
CA THR A 747 16.35 3.27 7.65
C THR A 747 15.17 4.05 7.04
N LEU A 748 14.19 3.34 6.50
CA LEU A 748 13.10 3.79 5.62
C LEU A 748 13.57 4.60 4.38
N ASN A 749 14.81 4.38 3.94
CA ASN A 749 15.38 4.97 2.73
C ASN A 749 15.35 3.99 1.53
N LEU A 750 14.55 4.29 0.51
CA LEU A 750 14.45 3.49 -0.73
C LEU A 750 15.77 3.45 -1.54
N ASN A 751 16.60 4.51 -1.43
CA ASN A 751 17.85 4.66 -2.17
C ASN A 751 19.06 4.04 -1.48
N SER A 752 18.82 3.18 -0.48
CA SER A 752 19.89 2.44 0.20
C SER A 752 20.71 1.61 -0.78
N VAL A 753 22.04 1.77 -0.73
CA VAL A 753 22.98 1.07 -1.61
C VAL A 753 23.21 -0.35 -1.07
N VAL A 754 22.97 -1.35 -1.91
CA VAL A 754 23.20 -2.76 -1.55
C VAL A 754 24.70 -3.04 -1.42
N PRO A 755 25.18 -3.56 -0.28
CA PRO A 755 26.58 -3.93 -0.12
C PRO A 755 26.93 -5.12 -1.04
N GLN A 756 28.09 -5.05 -1.68
CA GLN A 756 28.59 -6.15 -2.51
C GLN A 756 29.21 -7.23 -1.62
N LEU A 757 28.54 -8.39 -1.54
CA LEU A 757 28.94 -9.54 -0.74
C LEU A 757 29.30 -10.74 -1.62
N THR A 758 30.36 -11.46 -1.26
CA THR A 758 30.72 -12.76 -1.86
C THR A 758 29.69 -13.83 -1.48
N LEU A 759 29.71 -15.01 -2.12
CA LEU A 759 28.80 -16.10 -1.75
C LEU A 759 28.98 -16.54 -0.30
N GLU A 760 30.22 -16.64 0.21
CA GLU A 760 30.51 -17.02 1.59
C GLU A 760 29.95 -16.00 2.59
N GLN A 761 29.91 -14.72 2.22
CA GLN A 761 29.32 -13.65 3.02
C GLN A 761 27.78 -13.61 2.95
N ARG A 762 27.17 -14.35 2.02
CA ARG A 762 25.71 -14.51 1.87
C ARG A 762 25.18 -15.79 2.51
N ILE A 763 26.04 -16.77 2.83
CA ILE A 763 25.66 -17.98 3.55
C ILE A 763 25.28 -17.62 4.98
N ILE A 764 24.10 -18.07 5.43
CA ILE A 764 23.74 -17.98 6.85
C ILE A 764 24.10 -19.29 7.56
N ILE A 765 25.27 -19.28 8.19
CA ILE A 765 25.81 -20.41 8.96
C ILE A 765 25.13 -20.47 10.34
N PRO A 766 24.56 -21.62 10.76
CA PRO A 766 24.15 -21.82 12.15
C PRO A 766 25.38 -21.79 13.07
N MET A 767 25.55 -20.74 13.86
CA MET A 767 26.69 -20.62 14.77
C MET A 767 26.57 -21.62 15.93
N GLN A 768 27.60 -22.46 16.12
CA GLN A 768 27.61 -23.49 17.16
C GLN A 768 27.92 -22.97 18.58
N ASN A 769 28.15 -21.67 18.77
CA ASN A 769 28.45 -21.07 20.08
C ASN A 769 27.85 -19.65 20.22
N GLU A 770 27.20 -19.37 21.35
CA GLU A 770 26.41 -18.15 21.59
C GLU A 770 27.24 -16.87 21.83
N GLN A 771 28.57 -16.97 21.94
CA GLN A 771 29.42 -15.89 22.47
C GLN A 771 30.10 -14.98 21.44
N GLN A 772 29.89 -15.19 20.13
CA GLN A 772 30.42 -14.30 19.10
C GLN A 772 29.35 -14.00 18.03
N PHE A 773 28.51 -12.99 18.28
CA PHE A 773 27.57 -12.47 17.28
C PHE A 773 28.32 -11.85 16.09
N GLY A 774 28.58 -12.69 15.09
CA GLY A 774 28.88 -12.29 13.72
C GLY A 774 27.65 -11.67 13.07
N VAL A 775 27.25 -10.48 13.54
CA VAL A 775 26.35 -9.60 12.79
C VAL A 775 26.96 -9.44 11.40
N ILE A 776 26.16 -9.58 10.33
CA ILE A 776 26.56 -9.11 9.01
C ILE A 776 26.79 -7.61 9.17
N LYS A 777 28.05 -7.18 9.29
CA LYS A 777 28.41 -5.77 9.41
C LYS A 777 28.19 -5.10 8.07
N ILE A 778 26.92 -4.78 7.82
CA ILE A 778 26.51 -3.73 6.90
C ILE A 778 27.01 -2.43 7.53
N ILE A 779 28.09 -1.89 6.96
CA ILE A 779 28.82 -0.68 7.42
C ILE A 779 28.17 0.56 6.82
#